data_AF-A0A523RUL3-F1
#
_entry.id   AF-A0A523RUL3-F1
#
_cell.length_a   1.000
_cell.length_b   1.000
_cell.length_c   1.000
_cell.angle_alpha   90.00
_cell.angle_beta   90.00
_cell.angle_gamma   90.00
#
_symmetry.space_group_name_H-M   'P 1'
#
loop_
_entity.id
_entity.type
_entity.pdbx_description
1 polymer ?
#
loop_
_entity_poly.entity_id
_entity_poly.type
_entity_poly.pdbx_seq_one_letter_code
_entity_poly.pdbx_strand_id
1 'polypeptide(L)'
;MGDNSEIIVGFDILPSHSASSKRAPKFACVVTRDEIILNEYPEISRGALLKLVRDIVPKWFSTDNIFEIVPDTKSLFHLVDRIPPETRIIQVTGVPPRQTPLKILAKRHGLIARGKLTPLESARIAAQLTAKGVGHSLECFSEQTEIKVTRGRKPGRGGQSANRFRRRVHSQIQQMTRFIESEIKAAGIDYDIDIRASDFGYASARLITYATLPIINGIIKGKRGGDFNIIISPVRKRVEFLSLEPQHVTQIKPRYFILGIDPGTTAAYCLLTLEGQVRVLKSRKGLTRADLIREVYENGIPAIVASDVPQVPHFVEKIASTVNAPVFTPKKPIAVVDKQELAREYSTDKRARNAHERDALTAAVYAYRSILPKLQQIDRMIREQQLSVDRNYLKALVIKGTSINEALAIIESESAEIIESIPEKLPIKEEPLTQERYDALQTKVEQMDSDNNLLLDEINDLKRFVEYLKFRESELSDSLEIVNNENYWKVKRDREVAKNQSALKKSQQEITSLGKQVEDLSKHLERLKGVKRLEMRGDTLAVKVIPHFTRESIEEYTKKVGLKRNDIILFEDASGGGPQTARILIDNEIRAVVVDTTLSHLPQDELIKALIPVIDAKQVDLQRVDEFAFINRGKFEYQLQTFIKTVRKQAQQKGEEQLVELIERYRREIER
;
A
#
# COMPACT_ATOMS: atom_id res chain seq x y z
N MET A 1 -34.41 40.46 16.83
CA MET A 1 -33.12 40.36 17.54
C MET A 1 -33.15 39.05 18.31
N GLY A 2 -32.50 38.01 17.79
CA GLY A 2 -32.54 36.67 18.38
C GLY A 2 -31.50 36.55 19.51
N ASP A 3 -31.92 36.00 20.64
CA ASP A 3 -31.07 35.60 21.77
C ASP A 3 -29.89 34.75 21.30
N ASN A 4 -28.71 35.36 21.18
CA ASN A 4 -27.46 34.67 20.88
C ASN A 4 -26.50 34.89 22.05
N SER A 5 -26.97 34.63 23.27
CA SER A 5 -26.13 34.76 24.46
C SER A 5 -25.09 33.64 24.49
N GLU A 6 -23.82 33.96 24.28
CA GLU A 6 -22.77 32.95 24.12
C GLU A 6 -22.12 32.64 25.47
N ILE A 7 -22.16 31.36 25.87
CA ILE A 7 -21.46 30.90 27.08
C ILE A 7 -20.02 30.55 26.71
N ILE A 8 -19.08 31.15 27.44
CA ILE A 8 -17.64 30.99 27.26
C ILE A 8 -17.04 30.48 28.57
N VAL A 9 -16.13 29.51 28.46
CA VAL A 9 -15.39 28.99 29.61
C VAL A 9 -13.90 29.23 29.36
N GLY A 10 -13.29 30.09 30.18
CA GLY A 10 -11.86 30.33 30.21
C GLY A 10 -11.18 29.49 31.29
N PHE A 11 -10.00 28.92 31.00
CA PHE A 11 -9.22 28.21 32.00
C PHE A 11 -7.70 28.42 31.83
N ASP A 12 -6.97 28.30 32.94
CA ASP A 12 -5.51 28.36 33.05
C ASP A 12 -5.04 27.34 34.12
N ILE A 13 -3.79 26.88 34.05
CA ILE A 13 -3.21 25.94 35.00
C ILE A 13 -2.67 26.63 36.25
N LEU A 14 -2.86 26.01 37.42
CA LEU A 14 -2.26 26.53 38.65
C LEU A 14 -0.74 26.24 38.67
N PRO A 15 0.09 27.18 39.17
CA PRO A 15 1.54 26.98 39.26
C PRO A 15 1.88 25.74 40.10
N SER A 16 2.88 24.97 39.66
CA SER A 16 3.31 23.67 40.23
C SER A 16 2.44 22.45 39.87
N HIS A 17 1.49 22.60 38.95
CA HIS A 17 0.56 21.55 38.52
C HIS A 17 0.60 21.28 37.01
N SER A 18 1.76 21.40 36.36
CA SER A 18 1.90 21.12 34.92
C SER A 18 1.52 19.66 34.58
N ALA A 19 1.08 19.41 33.34
CA ALA A 19 0.74 18.08 32.83
C ALA A 19 1.89 17.05 32.90
N SER A 20 3.12 17.51 33.15
CA SER A 20 4.34 16.71 33.31
C SER A 20 4.70 16.42 34.78
N SER A 21 4.00 17.01 35.76
CA SER A 21 4.28 16.83 37.18
C SER A 21 3.62 15.57 37.77
N LYS A 22 4.22 14.99 38.83
CA LYS A 22 3.70 13.80 39.54
C LYS A 22 2.39 14.06 40.32
N ARG A 23 1.93 15.32 40.44
CA ARG A 23 0.69 15.69 41.14
C ARG A 23 -0.43 15.95 40.12
N ALA A 24 -1.67 15.60 40.48
CA ALA A 24 -2.80 15.82 39.59
C ALA A 24 -2.92 17.32 39.20
N PRO A 25 -3.08 17.64 37.91
CA PRO A 25 -3.15 19.02 37.46
C PRO A 25 -4.46 19.67 37.95
N LYS A 26 -4.33 20.86 38.52
CA LYS A 26 -5.43 21.70 38.98
C LYS A 26 -5.47 22.97 38.13
N PHE A 27 -6.66 23.45 37.83
CA PHE A 27 -6.91 24.58 36.93
C PHE A 27 -7.70 25.66 37.65
N ALA A 28 -7.56 26.90 37.20
CA ALA A 28 -8.52 27.97 37.48
C ALA A 28 -9.49 28.05 36.29
N CYS A 29 -10.77 28.28 36.55
CA CYS A 29 -11.82 28.30 35.52
C CYS A 29 -12.79 29.45 35.76
N VAL A 30 -13.17 30.16 34.70
CA VAL A 30 -14.15 31.24 34.72
C VAL A 30 -15.21 30.95 33.66
N VAL A 31 -16.49 31.02 34.05
CA VAL A 31 -17.62 30.88 33.13
C VAL A 31 -18.22 32.26 32.91
N THR A 32 -18.31 32.70 31.67
CA THR A 32 -18.90 33.98 31.28
C THR A 32 -20.04 33.79 30.28
N ARG A 33 -20.97 34.74 30.26
CA ARG A 33 -22.06 34.87 29.28
C ARG A 33 -22.17 36.34 28.90
N ASP A 34 -21.98 36.66 27.63
CA ASP A 34 -22.03 38.04 27.10
C ASP A 34 -21.16 39.02 27.91
N GLU A 35 -19.90 38.64 28.15
CA GLU A 35 -18.91 39.36 28.98
C GLU A 35 -19.19 39.41 30.49
N ILE A 36 -20.37 38.99 30.95
CA ILE A 36 -20.73 38.90 32.37
C ILE A 36 -20.19 37.60 32.95
N ILE A 37 -19.50 37.68 34.08
CA ILE A 37 -18.99 36.51 34.81
C ILE A 37 -20.13 35.86 35.59
N LEU A 38 -20.43 34.60 35.28
CA LEU A 38 -21.43 33.81 35.99
C LEU A 38 -20.81 33.15 37.22
N ASN A 39 -19.73 32.38 37.01
CA ASN A 39 -19.09 31.59 38.05
C ASN A 39 -17.56 31.66 37.92
N GLU A 40 -16.89 31.70 39.07
CA GLU A 40 -15.42 31.60 39.16
C GLU A 40 -15.03 30.41 40.04
N TYR A 41 -14.13 29.58 39.54
CA TYR A 41 -13.56 28.44 40.24
C TYR A 41 -12.05 28.63 40.35
N PRO A 42 -11.55 29.09 41.51
CA PRO A 42 -10.11 29.30 41.72
C PRO A 42 -9.30 28.00 41.59
N GLU A 43 -9.90 26.87 41.96
CA GLU A 43 -9.28 25.55 41.89
C GLU A 43 -10.30 24.49 41.44
N ILE A 44 -10.02 23.84 40.31
CA ILE A 44 -10.82 22.74 39.78
C ILE A 44 -9.91 21.61 39.24
N SER A 45 -10.29 20.36 39.49
CA SER A 45 -9.58 19.22 38.90
C SER A 45 -9.92 19.06 37.42
N ARG A 46 -9.02 18.45 36.63
CA ARG A 46 -9.27 18.14 35.21
C ARG A 46 -10.62 17.43 34.98
N GLY A 47 -10.95 16.46 35.83
CA GLY A 47 -12.19 15.68 35.70
C GLY A 47 -13.43 16.53 35.97
N ALA A 48 -13.39 17.39 36.98
CA ALA A 48 -14.47 18.30 37.30
C ALA A 48 -14.64 19.40 36.23
N LEU A 49 -13.54 19.91 35.66
CA LEU A 49 -13.59 20.87 34.55
C LEU A 49 -14.28 20.26 33.31
N LEU A 50 -13.90 19.05 32.92
CA LEU A 50 -14.55 18.37 31.79
C LEU A 50 -16.01 18.01 32.07
N LYS A 51 -16.37 17.74 33.33
CA LYS A 51 -17.76 17.54 33.73
C LYS A 51 -18.56 18.84 33.59
N LEU A 52 -18.01 19.95 34.09
CA LEU A 52 -18.60 21.29 33.98
C LEU A 52 -18.87 21.66 32.51
N VAL A 53 -17.89 21.44 31.63
CA VAL A 53 -18.03 21.71 30.19
C VAL A 53 -19.12 20.85 29.55
N ARG A 54 -19.31 19.60 29.99
CA ARG A 54 -20.39 18.72 29.50
C ARG A 54 -21.77 19.13 30.01
N ASP A 55 -21.84 19.62 31.24
CA ASP A 55 -23.10 20.03 31.86
C ASP A 55 -23.57 21.39 31.30
N ILE A 56 -22.65 22.31 31.02
CA ILE A 56 -22.94 23.66 30.52
C ILE A 56 -23.00 23.73 28.99
N VAL A 57 -22.25 22.88 28.28
CA VAL A 57 -22.09 22.90 26.80
C VAL A 57 -21.76 24.31 26.29
N PRO A 58 -20.60 24.90 26.70
CA PRO A 58 -20.24 26.23 26.25
C PRO A 58 -19.95 26.24 24.75
N LYS A 59 -20.21 27.37 24.08
CA LYS A 59 -19.84 27.54 22.67
C LYS A 59 -18.32 27.58 22.52
N TRP A 60 -17.65 28.25 23.46
CA TRP A 60 -16.22 28.49 23.43
C TRP A 60 -15.53 27.99 24.70
N PHE A 61 -14.47 27.20 24.54
CA PHE A 61 -13.61 26.72 25.62
C PHE A 61 -12.19 27.25 25.43
N SER A 62 -11.88 28.37 26.09
CA SER A 62 -10.69 29.19 25.81
C SER A 62 -9.56 28.97 26.81
N THR A 63 -8.32 28.97 26.30
CA THR A 63 -7.09 28.87 27.09
C THR A 63 -5.98 29.69 26.44
N ASP A 64 -4.97 30.08 27.20
CA ASP A 64 -3.76 30.70 26.68
C ASP A 64 -2.82 29.66 26.05
N ASN A 65 -2.71 28.45 26.60
CA ASN A 65 -1.91 27.36 26.06
C ASN A 65 -2.59 26.00 26.22
N ILE A 66 -3.00 25.41 25.09
CA ILE A 66 -3.69 24.12 25.10
C ILE A 66 -2.82 22.95 25.62
N PHE A 67 -1.49 23.09 25.59
CA PHE A 67 -0.59 22.05 26.10
C PHE A 67 -0.52 22.00 27.63
N GLU A 68 -1.26 22.87 28.32
CA GLU A 68 -1.38 22.83 29.77
C GLU A 68 -2.34 21.74 30.24
N ILE A 69 -3.45 21.55 29.54
CA ILE A 69 -4.40 20.48 29.83
C ILE A 69 -3.95 19.13 29.26
N VAL A 70 -3.07 19.16 28.27
CA VAL A 70 -2.68 18.01 27.47
C VAL A 70 -1.17 18.03 27.18
N PRO A 71 -0.42 16.94 27.48
CA PRO A 71 1.03 16.95 27.32
C PRO A 71 1.51 16.85 25.86
N ASP A 72 0.69 16.34 24.95
CA ASP A 72 1.09 16.04 23.58
C ASP A 72 -0.06 16.14 22.57
N THR A 73 0.28 16.34 21.29
CA THR A 73 -0.71 16.45 20.21
C THR A 73 -1.60 15.21 20.04
N LYS A 74 -1.17 14.00 20.42
CA LYS A 74 -2.05 12.81 20.34
C LYS A 74 -3.11 12.82 21.43
N SER A 75 -2.76 13.29 22.62
CA SER A 75 -3.69 13.46 23.72
C SER A 75 -4.72 14.58 23.48
N LEU A 76 -4.48 15.50 22.52
CA LEU A 76 -5.47 16.50 22.12
C LEU A 76 -6.71 15.83 21.54
N PHE A 77 -6.55 14.85 20.65
CA PHE A 77 -7.69 14.10 20.10
C PHE A 77 -8.54 13.46 21.20
N HIS A 78 -7.90 12.92 22.24
CA HIS A 78 -8.60 12.33 23.39
C HIS A 78 -9.31 13.36 24.27
N LEU A 79 -8.82 14.61 24.31
CA LEU A 79 -9.49 15.71 24.99
C LEU A 79 -10.74 16.14 24.22
N VAL A 80 -10.60 16.38 22.91
CA VAL A 80 -11.73 16.81 22.07
C VAL A 80 -12.80 15.70 21.99
N ASP A 81 -12.41 14.42 21.93
CA ASP A 81 -13.33 13.26 22.03
C ASP A 81 -14.17 13.27 23.34
N ARG A 82 -13.72 13.96 24.39
CA ARG A 82 -14.40 14.03 25.69
C ARG A 82 -15.25 15.29 25.87
N ILE A 83 -15.12 16.28 24.98
CA ILE A 83 -15.85 17.56 25.02
C ILE A 83 -17.08 17.45 24.10
N PRO A 84 -18.18 18.18 24.35
CA PRO A 84 -19.32 18.20 23.44
C PRO A 84 -18.91 18.63 22.02
N PRO A 85 -19.52 18.07 20.95
CA PRO A 85 -19.14 18.36 19.57
C PRO A 85 -19.42 19.81 19.14
N GLU A 86 -20.31 20.50 19.85
CA GLU A 86 -20.69 21.89 19.61
C GLU A 86 -19.68 22.88 20.22
N THR A 87 -18.95 22.45 21.26
CA THR A 87 -17.96 23.28 21.96
C THR A 87 -16.66 23.34 21.18
N ARG A 88 -16.23 24.55 20.82
CA ARG A 88 -14.95 24.78 20.13
C ARG A 88 -13.88 25.25 21.12
N ILE A 89 -12.69 24.64 21.02
CA ILE A 89 -11.55 25.02 21.86
C ILE A 89 -10.83 26.19 21.21
N ILE A 90 -10.53 27.25 21.96
CA ILE A 90 -9.85 28.45 21.46
C ILE A 90 -8.53 28.65 22.20
N GLN A 91 -7.47 28.93 21.44
CA GLN A 91 -6.22 29.43 21.98
C GLN A 91 -6.06 30.91 21.66
N VAL A 92 -6.08 31.75 22.70
CA VAL A 92 -6.03 33.22 22.53
C VAL A 92 -4.65 33.75 22.18
N THR A 93 -3.57 33.07 22.58
CA THR A 93 -2.19 33.57 22.42
C THR A 93 -1.63 33.47 21.00
N GLY A 94 -2.30 32.78 20.08
CA GLY A 94 -1.82 32.59 18.70
C GLY A 94 -1.39 31.16 18.38
N VAL A 95 -0.86 30.93 17.19
CA VAL A 95 -0.46 29.59 16.72
C VAL A 95 0.98 29.26 17.16
N PRO A 96 1.25 28.13 17.84
CA PRO A 96 2.61 27.69 18.11
C PRO A 96 3.42 27.51 16.80
N PRO A 97 4.66 28.02 16.68
CA PRO A 97 5.51 28.64 17.71
C PRO A 97 5.38 30.17 17.81
N ARG A 98 4.60 30.83 16.94
CA ARG A 98 4.42 32.29 16.91
C ARG A 98 3.31 32.73 17.87
N GLN A 99 3.51 32.50 19.16
CA GLN A 99 2.60 32.95 20.21
C GLN A 99 2.94 34.37 20.68
N THR A 100 1.91 35.17 20.87
CA THR A 100 1.98 36.47 21.53
C THR A 100 1.60 36.34 23.01
N PRO A 101 2.40 36.91 23.94
CA PRO A 101 2.09 36.87 25.37
C PRO A 101 0.70 37.44 25.68
N LEU A 102 -0.06 36.75 26.53
CA LEU A 102 -1.44 37.11 26.89
C LEU A 102 -1.57 38.57 27.36
N LYS A 103 -0.56 39.08 28.09
CA LYS A 103 -0.53 40.47 28.58
C LYS A 103 -0.48 41.51 27.45
N ILE A 104 0.26 41.23 26.37
CA ILE A 104 0.36 42.13 25.22
C ILE A 104 -0.97 42.15 24.46
N LEU A 105 -1.57 40.97 24.26
CA LEU A 105 -2.90 40.84 23.67
C LEU A 105 -3.97 41.56 24.50
N ALA A 106 -3.99 41.34 25.82
CA ALA A 106 -4.90 42.02 26.73
C ALA A 106 -4.81 43.54 26.58
N LYS A 107 -3.59 44.10 26.60
CA LYS A 107 -3.37 45.54 26.44
C LYS A 107 -3.82 46.05 25.06
N ARG A 108 -3.58 45.29 23.99
CA ARG A 108 -4.00 45.66 22.62
C ARG A 108 -5.52 45.78 22.48
N HIS A 109 -6.27 44.92 23.17
CA HIS A 109 -7.73 44.92 23.15
C HIS A 109 -8.37 45.68 24.34
N GLY A 110 -7.61 46.57 24.98
CA GLY A 110 -8.09 47.48 26.02
C GLY A 110 -8.41 46.83 27.38
N LEU A 111 -7.89 45.62 27.65
CA LEU A 111 -8.08 44.92 28.93
C LEU A 111 -6.99 45.30 29.93
N ILE A 112 -7.38 45.49 31.19
CA ILE A 112 -6.48 45.91 32.27
C ILE A 112 -5.74 44.67 32.82
N ALA A 113 -4.44 44.57 32.57
CA ALA A 113 -3.57 43.56 33.18
C ALA A 113 -2.45 44.24 34.00
N ARG A 114 -2.61 44.32 35.33
CA ARG A 114 -1.61 44.90 36.24
C ARG A 114 -0.78 43.78 36.89
N GLY A 115 0.55 43.96 36.96
CA GLY A 115 1.44 43.01 37.65
C GLY A 115 1.65 41.66 36.92
N LYS A 116 1.88 40.61 37.72
CA LYS A 116 1.96 39.20 37.31
C LYS A 116 0.56 38.61 37.38
N LEU A 117 0.06 38.07 36.27
CA LEU A 117 -1.28 37.52 36.17
C LEU A 117 -1.41 36.28 37.07
N THR A 118 -2.45 36.26 37.89
CA THR A 118 -2.89 35.03 38.57
C THR A 118 -3.59 34.10 37.57
N PRO A 119 -3.58 32.77 37.77
CA PRO A 119 -4.26 31.85 36.85
C PRO A 119 -5.75 32.15 36.65
N LEU A 120 -6.42 32.65 37.69
CA LEU A 120 -7.82 33.08 37.58
C LEU A 120 -7.97 34.32 36.67
N GLU A 121 -7.06 35.29 36.79
CA GLU A 121 -7.05 36.47 35.91
C GLU A 121 -6.70 36.09 34.47
N SER A 122 -5.75 35.18 34.25
CA SER A 122 -5.44 34.65 32.91
C SER A 122 -6.66 33.99 32.28
N ALA A 123 -7.35 33.12 33.03
CA ALA A 123 -8.58 32.45 32.59
C ALA A 123 -9.67 33.47 32.23
N ARG A 124 -9.84 34.52 33.05
CA ARG A 124 -10.79 35.61 32.80
C ARG A 124 -10.44 36.39 31.52
N ILE A 125 -9.17 36.77 31.35
CA ILE A 125 -8.69 37.50 30.17
C ILE A 125 -8.87 36.63 28.91
N ALA A 126 -8.58 35.33 28.99
CA ALA A 126 -8.78 34.41 27.88
C ALA A 126 -10.25 34.33 27.43
N ALA A 127 -11.19 34.25 28.40
CA ALA A 127 -12.62 34.26 28.10
C ALA A 127 -13.06 35.60 27.48
N GLN A 128 -12.57 36.73 28.00
CA GLN A 128 -12.89 38.07 27.48
C GLN A 128 -12.32 38.33 26.08
N LEU A 129 -11.09 37.92 25.81
CA LEU A 129 -10.50 38.02 24.47
C LEU A 129 -11.29 37.17 23.46
N THR A 130 -11.71 35.98 23.89
CA THR A 130 -12.54 35.09 23.07
C THR A 130 -13.90 35.72 22.75
N ALA A 131 -14.53 36.40 23.72
CA ALA A 131 -15.78 37.14 23.50
C ALA A 131 -15.63 38.24 22.44
N LYS A 132 -14.44 38.86 22.35
CA LYS A 132 -14.10 39.86 21.34
C LYS A 132 -13.70 39.27 19.97
N GLY A 133 -13.80 37.94 19.80
CA GLY A 133 -13.42 37.26 18.57
C GLY A 133 -11.91 37.11 18.37
N VAL A 134 -11.11 37.28 19.43
CA VAL A 134 -9.64 37.18 19.37
C VAL A 134 -9.22 35.76 19.72
N GLY A 135 -8.38 35.17 18.88
CA GLY A 135 -7.78 33.85 19.13
C GLY A 135 -7.90 32.91 17.93
N HIS A 136 -7.46 31.68 18.14
CA HIS A 136 -7.50 30.64 17.12
C HIS A 136 -8.32 29.44 17.59
N SER A 137 -9.34 29.07 16.83
CA SER A 137 -10.12 27.85 17.04
C SER A 137 -9.29 26.63 16.66
N LEU A 138 -9.27 25.63 17.53
CA LEU A 138 -8.57 24.37 17.35
C LEU A 138 -9.46 23.40 16.58
N GLU A 139 -9.09 23.07 15.34
CA GLU A 139 -9.72 22.01 14.58
C GLU A 139 -8.84 20.75 14.57
N CYS A 140 -9.34 19.68 15.20
CA CYS A 140 -8.65 18.38 15.26
C CYS A 140 -9.36 17.29 14.43
N PHE A 141 -10.60 17.54 14.03
CA PHE A 141 -11.41 16.59 13.29
C PHE A 141 -11.81 17.19 11.96
N SER A 142 -11.92 16.35 10.94
CA SER A 142 -12.55 16.77 9.70
C SER A 142 -14.05 16.79 9.83
N GLU A 143 -14.71 17.46 8.89
CA GLU A 143 -16.15 17.35 8.67
C GLU A 143 -16.57 16.01 8.04
N GLN A 144 -15.76 14.97 8.23
CA GLN A 144 -16.04 13.61 7.77
C GLN A 144 -16.20 12.68 8.95
N THR A 145 -17.08 11.71 8.79
CA THR A 145 -17.34 10.69 9.79
C THR A 145 -16.95 9.32 9.26
N GLU A 146 -16.20 8.58 10.07
CA GLU A 146 -15.83 7.20 9.79
C GLU A 146 -16.82 6.26 10.49
N ILE A 147 -17.45 5.39 9.71
CA ILE A 147 -18.29 4.30 10.19
C ILE A 147 -17.54 2.99 9.97
N LYS A 148 -17.11 2.35 11.06
CA LYS A 148 -16.45 1.03 11.04
C LYS A 148 -17.42 -0.05 11.46
N VAL A 149 -17.68 -1.00 10.57
CA VAL A 149 -18.39 -2.24 10.86
C VAL A 149 -17.35 -3.34 11.08
N THR A 150 -17.24 -3.81 12.33
CA THR A 150 -16.24 -4.80 12.74
C THR A 150 -16.90 -5.96 13.48
N ARG A 151 -16.17 -7.07 13.63
CA ARG A 151 -16.62 -8.20 14.46
C ARG A 151 -16.73 -7.81 15.94
N GLY A 152 -17.77 -8.30 16.61
CA GLY A 152 -18.05 -8.05 18.03
C GLY A 152 -17.17 -8.86 18.98
N ARG A 153 -16.90 -10.12 18.64
CA ARG A 153 -16.14 -11.07 19.46
C ARG A 153 -15.02 -11.72 18.65
N LYS A 154 -13.90 -12.03 19.32
CA LYS A 154 -12.82 -12.83 18.73
C LYS A 154 -13.22 -14.32 18.77
N PRO A 155 -13.03 -15.10 17.70
CA PRO A 155 -13.23 -16.54 17.74
C PRO A 155 -12.22 -17.20 18.70
N GLY A 156 -12.65 -18.24 19.39
CA GLY A 156 -11.79 -19.05 20.27
C GLY A 156 -10.79 -19.93 19.51
N ARG A 157 -9.99 -20.72 20.23
CA ARG A 157 -8.99 -21.65 19.67
C ARG A 157 -9.66 -22.83 18.93
N GLY A 158 -9.87 -22.68 17.62
CA GLY A 158 -10.06 -23.79 16.64
C GLY A 158 -11.34 -24.65 16.77
N GLY A 159 -11.71 -25.34 15.69
CA GLY A 159 -12.81 -26.32 15.65
C GLY A 159 -13.95 -26.02 14.66
N GLN A 160 -14.86 -26.98 14.46
CA GLN A 160 -16.01 -26.83 13.54
C GLN A 160 -16.99 -25.72 13.97
N SER A 161 -17.12 -25.46 15.27
CA SER A 161 -17.92 -24.36 15.83
C SER A 161 -17.36 -22.98 15.46
N ALA A 162 -16.03 -22.85 15.33
CA ALA A 162 -15.37 -21.60 14.94
C ALA A 162 -15.69 -21.21 13.48
N ASN A 163 -15.77 -22.17 12.57
CA ASN A 163 -16.14 -21.91 11.17
C ASN A 163 -17.61 -21.49 11.03
N ARG A 164 -18.54 -22.11 11.77
CA ARG A 164 -19.96 -21.69 11.79
C ARG A 164 -20.10 -20.26 12.33
N PHE A 165 -19.40 -19.95 13.42
CA PHE A 165 -19.37 -18.60 13.98
C PHE A 165 -18.82 -17.57 12.99
N ARG A 166 -17.70 -17.87 12.33
CA ARG A 166 -17.07 -17.00 11.31
C ARG A 166 -18.01 -16.72 10.15
N ARG A 167 -18.71 -17.75 9.64
CA ARG A 167 -19.75 -17.62 8.61
C ARG A 167 -20.87 -16.66 9.03
N ARG A 168 -21.43 -16.87 10.21
CA ARG A 168 -22.52 -16.03 10.75
C ARG A 168 -22.09 -14.57 10.88
N VAL A 169 -20.92 -14.32 11.48
CA VAL A 169 -20.42 -12.96 11.70
C VAL A 169 -20.11 -12.25 10.39
N HIS A 170 -19.40 -12.88 9.44
CA HIS A 170 -19.04 -12.22 8.18
C HIS A 170 -20.26 -11.92 7.31
N SER A 171 -21.27 -12.79 7.31
CA SER A 171 -22.54 -12.56 6.63
C SER A 171 -23.33 -11.40 7.25
N GLN A 172 -23.41 -11.34 8.59
CA GLN A 172 -24.06 -10.22 9.28
C GLN A 172 -23.34 -8.88 9.06
N ILE A 173 -22.00 -8.86 9.07
CA ILE A 173 -21.22 -7.65 8.78
C ILE A 173 -21.55 -7.15 7.36
N GLN A 174 -21.64 -8.06 6.39
CA GLN A 174 -22.00 -7.71 5.01
C GLN A 174 -23.42 -7.14 4.92
N GLN A 175 -24.40 -7.79 5.54
CA GLN A 175 -25.78 -7.29 5.57
C GLN A 175 -25.86 -5.90 6.21
N MET A 176 -25.20 -5.71 7.35
CA MET A 176 -25.20 -4.44 8.06
C MET A 176 -24.49 -3.34 7.27
N THR A 177 -23.39 -3.66 6.59
CA THR A 177 -22.67 -2.71 5.75
C THR A 177 -23.55 -2.24 4.58
N ARG A 178 -24.29 -3.14 3.94
CA ARG A 178 -25.23 -2.79 2.86
C ARG A 178 -26.41 -1.96 3.38
N PHE A 179 -26.91 -2.25 4.57
CA PHE A 179 -27.96 -1.46 5.21
C PHE A 179 -27.48 -0.03 5.50
N ILE A 180 -26.29 0.11 6.10
CA ILE A 180 -25.68 1.42 6.34
C ILE A 180 -25.47 2.19 5.03
N GLU A 181 -25.03 1.50 3.97
CA GLU A 181 -24.84 2.08 2.65
C GLU A 181 -26.17 2.62 2.06
N SER A 182 -27.28 1.88 2.20
CA SER A 182 -28.58 2.33 1.71
C SER A 182 -29.11 3.54 2.47
N GLU A 183 -28.93 3.59 3.79
CA GLU A 183 -29.35 4.74 4.62
C GLU A 183 -28.58 6.01 4.24
N ILE A 184 -27.27 5.89 4.03
CA ILE A 184 -26.42 7.03 3.63
C ILE A 184 -26.80 7.54 2.23
N LYS A 185 -27.06 6.63 1.28
CA LYS A 185 -27.55 6.99 -0.07
C LYS A 185 -28.92 7.66 -0.03
N ALA A 186 -29.84 7.16 0.79
CA ALA A 186 -31.17 7.75 0.95
C ALA A 186 -31.09 9.18 1.53
N ALA A 187 -30.12 9.45 2.41
CA ALA A 187 -29.85 10.79 2.93
C ALA A 187 -29.12 11.71 1.93
N GLY A 188 -28.75 11.23 0.74
CA GLY A 188 -28.02 12.02 -0.26
C GLY A 188 -26.59 12.36 0.15
N ILE A 189 -26.01 11.65 1.12
CA ILE A 189 -24.66 11.91 1.63
C ILE A 189 -23.63 11.16 0.78
N ASP A 190 -22.65 11.89 0.27
CA ASP A 190 -21.52 11.32 -0.46
C ASP A 190 -20.63 10.50 0.50
N TYR A 191 -20.11 9.35 0.06
CA TYR A 191 -19.25 8.50 0.90
C TYR A 191 -18.23 7.69 0.07
N ASP A 192 -17.12 7.34 0.72
CA ASP A 192 -16.12 6.37 0.23
C ASP A 192 -16.20 5.09 1.08
N ILE A 193 -16.04 3.92 0.46
CA ILE A 193 -16.13 2.62 1.13
C ILE A 193 -14.90 1.75 0.88
N ASP A 194 -14.34 1.20 1.96
CA ASP A 194 -13.23 0.24 1.96
C ASP A 194 -13.68 -1.07 2.61
N ILE A 195 -13.73 -2.14 1.81
CA ILE A 195 -14.29 -3.44 2.21
C ILE A 195 -13.17 -4.47 2.27
N ARG A 196 -13.05 -5.16 3.41
CA ARG A 196 -12.19 -6.34 3.54
C ARG A 196 -13.00 -7.62 3.31
N ALA A 197 -12.86 -8.18 2.10
CA ALA A 197 -13.50 -9.44 1.73
C ALA A 197 -12.89 -10.65 2.47
N SER A 198 -13.70 -11.70 2.64
CA SER A 198 -13.32 -12.97 3.26
C SER A 198 -14.16 -14.12 2.69
N ASP A 199 -13.79 -15.37 3.01
CA ASP A 199 -14.42 -16.61 2.51
C ASP A 199 -15.96 -16.66 2.62
N PHE A 200 -16.57 -15.91 3.55
CA PHE A 200 -18.00 -16.00 3.88
C PHE A 200 -18.72 -14.65 3.93
N GLY A 201 -18.17 -13.61 3.30
CA GLY A 201 -18.71 -12.25 3.32
C GLY A 201 -17.65 -11.21 3.68
N TYR A 202 -18.02 -10.19 4.45
CA TYR A 202 -17.09 -9.12 4.83
C TYR A 202 -16.46 -9.39 6.19
N ALA A 203 -15.13 -9.36 6.29
CA ALA A 203 -14.43 -9.42 7.56
C ALA A 203 -14.56 -8.11 8.35
N SER A 204 -14.56 -6.99 7.64
CA SER A 204 -14.83 -5.65 8.16
C SER A 204 -15.12 -4.71 7.00
N ALA A 205 -15.91 -3.67 7.26
CA ALA A 205 -16.11 -2.56 6.34
C ALA A 205 -15.79 -1.23 7.04
N ARG A 206 -15.24 -0.29 6.27
CA ARG A 206 -15.01 1.09 6.69
C ARG A 206 -15.67 1.99 5.66
N LEU A 207 -16.59 2.83 6.11
CA LEU A 207 -17.20 3.88 5.30
C LEU A 207 -16.70 5.23 5.83
N ILE A 208 -16.33 6.13 4.92
CA ILE A 208 -15.99 7.52 5.23
C ILE A 208 -17.04 8.39 4.57
N THR A 209 -17.91 9.01 5.36
CA THR A 209 -18.98 9.89 4.89
C THR A 209 -18.54 11.34 4.96
N TYR A 210 -18.88 12.13 3.94
CA TYR A 210 -18.62 13.57 3.88
C TYR A 210 -19.70 14.36 4.64
N ALA A 211 -19.93 13.98 5.90
CA ALA A 211 -20.88 14.62 6.79
C ALA A 211 -20.37 14.59 8.24
N THR A 212 -20.80 15.56 9.04
CA THR A 212 -20.41 15.71 10.44
C THR A 212 -21.02 14.61 11.31
N LEU A 213 -20.37 14.36 12.46
CA LEU A 213 -20.79 13.32 13.41
C LEU A 213 -22.25 13.46 13.88
N PRO A 214 -22.78 14.67 14.18
CA PRO A 214 -24.17 14.84 14.57
C PRO A 214 -25.18 14.38 13.51
N ILE A 215 -24.94 14.69 12.23
CA ILE A 215 -25.80 14.29 11.11
C ILE A 215 -25.84 12.76 11.00
N ILE A 216 -24.66 12.12 11.04
CA ILE A 216 -24.57 10.66 10.94
C ILE A 216 -25.18 9.96 12.14
N ASN A 217 -25.01 10.47 13.36
CA ASN A 217 -25.66 9.92 14.54
C ASN A 217 -27.20 10.04 14.49
N GLY A 218 -27.73 11.00 13.75
CA GLY A 218 -29.17 11.13 13.49
C GLY A 218 -29.72 10.00 12.61
N ILE A 219 -28.89 9.47 11.70
CA ILE A 219 -29.27 8.42 10.74
C ILE A 219 -28.96 7.02 11.31
N ILE A 220 -27.73 6.83 11.81
CA ILE A 220 -27.21 5.53 12.23
C ILE A 220 -26.76 5.61 13.67
N LYS A 221 -27.27 4.71 14.51
CA LYS A 221 -26.81 4.57 15.90
C LYS A 221 -25.64 3.60 16.01
N GLY A 222 -24.61 4.01 16.74
CA GLY A 222 -23.51 3.12 17.12
C GLY A 222 -24.00 1.93 17.94
N LYS A 223 -23.41 0.76 17.71
CA LYS A 223 -23.75 -0.49 18.42
C LYS A 223 -22.47 -1.18 18.86
N ARG A 224 -22.36 -1.47 20.15
CA ARG A 224 -21.26 -2.27 20.71
C ARG A 224 -21.83 -3.52 21.38
N GLY A 225 -21.33 -4.69 20.99
CA GLY A 225 -21.72 -5.98 21.56
C GLY A 225 -22.55 -6.86 20.62
N GLY A 226 -22.55 -8.16 20.94
CA GLY A 226 -23.13 -9.20 20.08
C GLY A 226 -22.13 -9.73 19.04
N ASP A 227 -22.62 -10.00 17.84
CA ASP A 227 -21.84 -10.59 16.73
C ASP A 227 -21.02 -9.55 15.95
N PHE A 228 -21.47 -8.29 15.87
CA PHE A 228 -20.80 -7.18 15.18
C PHE A 228 -20.84 -5.88 16.01
N ASN A 229 -19.91 -4.97 15.73
CA ASN A 229 -19.83 -3.63 16.29
C ASN A 229 -19.92 -2.60 15.15
N ILE A 230 -20.72 -1.56 15.38
CA ILE A 230 -20.76 -0.33 14.56
C ILE A 230 -20.10 0.77 15.39
N ILE A 231 -18.91 1.18 14.98
CA ILE A 231 -18.15 2.24 15.62
C ILE A 231 -18.22 3.45 14.70
N ILE A 232 -18.85 4.52 15.17
CA ILE A 232 -18.96 5.80 14.46
C ILE A 232 -18.02 6.76 15.16
N SER A 233 -17.11 7.38 14.42
CA SER A 233 -16.14 8.34 14.95
C SER A 233 -15.78 9.38 13.90
N PRO A 234 -15.55 10.65 14.28
CA PRO A 234 -15.07 11.65 13.35
C PRO A 234 -13.66 11.30 12.84
N VAL A 235 -13.36 11.63 11.58
CA VAL A 235 -12.03 11.38 11.01
C VAL A 235 -11.03 12.39 11.58
N ARG A 236 -9.95 11.88 12.17
CA ARG A 236 -8.88 12.70 12.75
C ARG A 236 -8.07 13.39 11.65
N LYS A 237 -7.82 14.69 11.80
CA LYS A 237 -6.93 15.47 10.93
C LYS A 237 -5.75 16.03 11.70
N ARG A 238 -4.82 16.68 10.98
CA ARG A 238 -3.76 17.44 11.64
C ARG A 238 -4.41 18.56 12.43
N VAL A 239 -3.85 18.86 13.59
CA VAL A 239 -4.31 19.98 14.41
C VAL A 239 -4.07 21.27 13.64
N GLU A 240 -5.15 21.96 13.31
CA GLU A 240 -5.16 23.25 12.62
C GLU A 240 -5.69 24.33 13.57
N PHE A 241 -5.09 25.52 13.48
CA PHE A 241 -5.46 26.67 14.29
C PHE A 241 -6.06 27.71 13.34
N LEU A 242 -7.39 27.83 13.33
CA LEU A 242 -8.10 28.77 12.47
C LEU A 242 -8.31 30.08 13.21
N SER A 243 -7.86 31.19 12.62
CA SER A 243 -8.09 32.52 13.18
C SER A 243 -9.59 32.82 13.29
N LEU A 244 -10.02 33.33 14.44
CA LEU A 244 -11.38 33.83 14.64
C LEU A 244 -11.57 35.21 14.00
N GLU A 245 -10.50 36.01 13.95
CA GLU A 245 -10.51 37.26 13.20
C GLU A 245 -10.51 36.92 11.70
N PRO A 246 -11.44 37.49 10.91
CA PRO A 246 -11.36 37.40 9.46
C PRO A 246 -10.05 38.07 9.06
N GLN A 247 -9.06 37.26 8.65
CA GLN A 247 -7.86 37.81 8.05
C GLN A 247 -8.33 38.67 6.89
N HIS A 248 -7.99 39.96 6.88
CA HIS A 248 -7.98 40.71 5.64
C HIS A 248 -7.14 39.89 4.70
N VAL A 249 -7.80 39.19 3.77
CA VAL A 249 -7.14 38.44 2.72
C VAL A 249 -6.40 39.50 1.95
N THR A 250 -5.13 39.71 2.32
CA THR A 250 -4.18 40.43 1.48
C THR A 250 -4.36 39.74 0.14
N GLN A 251 -4.80 40.47 -0.88
CA GLN A 251 -5.24 39.92 -2.16
C GLN A 251 -4.09 39.16 -2.82
N ILE A 252 -3.82 37.94 -2.37
CA ILE A 252 -2.89 37.03 -3.00
C ILE A 252 -3.65 36.58 -4.23
N LYS A 253 -3.25 37.11 -5.38
CA LYS A 253 -3.82 36.73 -6.67
C LYS A 253 -3.87 35.20 -6.76
N PRO A 254 -5.03 34.60 -7.04
CA PRO A 254 -5.17 33.14 -7.06
C PRO A 254 -4.28 32.57 -8.15
N ARG A 255 -3.45 31.58 -7.80
CA ARG A 255 -2.61 30.87 -8.76
C ARG A 255 -3.39 29.72 -9.38
N TYR A 256 -3.28 29.55 -10.70
CA TYR A 256 -3.99 28.51 -11.44
C TYR A 256 -3.07 27.36 -11.84
N PHE A 257 -3.57 26.13 -11.76
CA PHE A 257 -2.79 24.91 -12.04
C PHE A 257 -3.55 23.87 -12.87
N ILE A 258 -2.81 22.98 -13.52
CA ILE A 258 -3.31 21.74 -14.10
C ILE A 258 -3.07 20.62 -13.07
N LEU A 259 -4.15 19.94 -12.67
CA LEU A 259 -4.12 18.89 -11.67
C LEU A 259 -4.11 17.51 -12.34
N GLY A 260 -2.96 16.83 -12.36
CA GLY A 260 -2.88 15.42 -12.77
C GLY A 260 -3.14 14.49 -11.59
N ILE A 261 -3.98 13.47 -11.77
CA ILE A 261 -4.37 12.52 -10.71
C ILE A 261 -4.17 11.07 -11.21
N ASP A 262 -3.48 10.28 -10.39
CA ASP A 262 -3.46 8.81 -10.49
C ASP A 262 -4.30 8.21 -9.35
N PRO A 263 -5.50 7.65 -9.65
CA PRO A 263 -6.40 7.11 -8.63
C PRO A 263 -6.03 5.67 -8.23
N GLY A 264 -6.17 5.33 -6.94
CA GLY A 264 -5.95 3.98 -6.44
C GLY A 264 -5.83 3.92 -4.92
N THR A 265 -5.41 2.76 -4.39
CA THR A 265 -5.12 2.61 -2.95
C THR A 265 -3.98 3.52 -2.50
N THR A 266 -3.03 3.76 -3.40
CA THR A 266 -2.01 4.82 -3.30
C THR A 266 -2.35 5.83 -4.38
N ALA A 267 -3.02 6.92 -4.02
CA ALA A 267 -3.29 7.99 -4.96
C ALA A 267 -2.09 8.91 -5.05
N ALA A 268 -1.83 9.43 -6.25
CA ALA A 268 -0.83 10.46 -6.48
C ALA A 268 -1.44 11.65 -7.22
N TYR A 269 -0.88 12.82 -6.99
CA TYR A 269 -1.30 14.02 -7.68
C TYR A 269 -0.11 14.91 -8.05
N CYS A 270 -0.28 15.63 -9.15
CA CYS A 270 0.68 16.58 -9.68
C CYS A 270 -0.02 17.93 -9.92
N LEU A 271 0.60 19.03 -9.46
CA LEU A 271 0.19 20.39 -9.81
C LEU A 271 1.24 20.97 -10.75
N LEU A 272 0.82 21.21 -11.99
CA LEU A 272 1.62 21.84 -13.03
C LEU A 272 1.12 23.28 -13.25
N THR A 273 2.01 24.25 -13.38
CA THR A 273 1.61 25.62 -13.69
C THR A 273 1.12 25.75 -15.14
N LEU A 274 0.46 26.86 -15.48
CA LEU A 274 0.04 27.14 -16.86
C LEU A 274 1.21 27.46 -17.81
N GLU A 275 2.42 27.59 -17.28
CA GLU A 275 3.69 27.70 -18.02
C GLU A 275 4.41 26.35 -18.17
N GLY A 276 3.84 25.28 -17.61
CA GLY A 276 4.38 23.92 -17.71
C GLY A 276 5.40 23.55 -16.63
N GLN A 277 5.54 24.29 -15.53
CA GLN A 277 6.48 23.95 -14.45
C GLN A 277 5.84 23.07 -13.37
N VAL A 278 6.55 22.07 -12.85
CA VAL A 278 6.01 21.18 -11.80
C VAL A 278 6.11 21.81 -10.42
N ARG A 279 4.98 22.31 -9.91
CA ARG A 279 4.90 22.93 -8.57
C ARG A 279 4.85 21.89 -7.46
N VAL A 280 4.03 20.84 -7.60
CA VAL A 280 3.85 19.79 -6.58
C VAL A 280 3.77 18.44 -7.26
N LEU A 281 4.42 17.44 -6.65
CA LEU A 281 4.31 16.05 -7.03
C LEU A 281 4.40 15.20 -5.75
N LYS A 282 3.32 14.49 -5.42
CA LYS A 282 3.23 13.69 -4.19
C LYS A 282 2.37 12.45 -4.38
N SER A 283 2.67 11.40 -3.63
CA SER A 283 1.85 10.20 -3.50
C SER A 283 1.57 9.85 -2.04
N ARG A 284 0.36 9.36 -1.75
CA ARG A 284 -0.05 8.97 -0.38
C ARG A 284 -1.02 7.79 -0.39
N LYS A 285 -0.82 6.86 0.54
CA LYS A 285 -1.75 5.75 0.78
C LYS A 285 -2.99 6.22 1.53
N GLY A 286 -4.17 5.85 1.03
CA GLY A 286 -5.46 6.20 1.64
C GLY A 286 -5.76 7.70 1.63
N LEU A 287 -5.31 8.41 0.59
CA LEU A 287 -5.65 9.82 0.38
C LEU A 287 -7.15 9.95 0.05
N THR A 288 -7.90 10.70 0.84
CA THR A 288 -9.33 10.95 0.59
C THR A 288 -9.51 12.09 -0.42
N ARG A 289 -10.69 12.20 -1.08
CA ARG A 289 -10.96 13.33 -1.99
C ARG A 289 -10.84 14.67 -1.28
N ALA A 290 -11.36 14.80 -0.06
CA ALA A 290 -11.27 16.07 0.68
C ALA A 290 -9.83 16.44 1.04
N ASP A 291 -8.98 15.48 1.38
CA ASP A 291 -7.58 15.75 1.67
C ASP A 291 -6.85 16.24 0.42
N LEU A 292 -7.09 15.60 -0.72
CA LEU A 292 -6.54 16.02 -1.99
C LEU A 292 -7.01 17.44 -2.36
N ILE A 293 -8.32 17.72 -2.26
CA ILE A 293 -8.88 19.05 -2.55
C ILE A 293 -8.24 20.11 -1.67
N ARG A 294 -8.12 19.87 -0.36
CA ARG A 294 -7.47 20.80 0.58
C ARG A 294 -6.01 21.07 0.19
N GLU A 295 -5.21 20.01 -0.01
CA GLU A 295 -3.79 20.15 -0.39
C GLU A 295 -3.63 20.88 -1.73
N VAL A 296 -4.60 20.75 -2.63
CA VAL A 296 -4.64 21.47 -3.91
C VAL A 296 -4.93 22.95 -3.70
N TYR A 297 -6.01 23.30 -2.99
CA TYR A 297 -6.39 24.70 -2.73
C TYR A 297 -5.38 25.48 -1.88
N GLU A 298 -4.61 24.80 -1.02
CA GLU A 298 -3.46 25.41 -0.31
C GLU A 298 -2.41 25.96 -1.28
N ASN A 299 -2.28 25.38 -2.47
CA ASN A 299 -1.32 25.81 -3.48
C ASN A 299 -1.95 26.74 -4.53
N GLY A 300 -3.21 26.47 -4.90
CA GLY A 300 -4.06 27.34 -5.70
C GLY A 300 -5.21 26.60 -6.38
N ILE A 301 -5.78 27.20 -7.42
CA ILE A 301 -7.04 26.77 -8.03
C ILE A 301 -6.78 25.91 -9.27
N PRO A 302 -7.34 24.70 -9.37
CA PRO A 302 -7.23 23.89 -10.58
C PRO A 302 -8.05 24.49 -11.72
N ALA A 303 -7.40 24.70 -12.87
CA ALA A 303 -8.05 25.05 -14.12
C ALA A 303 -8.49 23.79 -14.89
N ILE A 304 -7.75 22.68 -14.80
CA ILE A 304 -8.05 21.39 -15.44
C ILE A 304 -7.74 20.26 -14.49
N VAL A 305 -8.55 19.19 -14.52
CA VAL A 305 -8.24 17.92 -13.87
C VAL A 305 -7.91 16.87 -14.95
N ALA A 306 -6.81 16.14 -14.80
CA ALA A 306 -6.31 15.21 -15.81
C ALA A 306 -6.05 13.82 -15.24
N SER A 307 -6.23 12.79 -16.07
CA SER A 307 -5.86 11.40 -15.77
C SER A 307 -5.11 10.77 -16.94
N ASP A 308 -4.28 9.77 -16.66
CA ASP A 308 -3.43 9.09 -17.65
C ASP A 308 -4.15 7.97 -18.42
N VAL A 309 -5.37 7.62 -17.99
CA VAL A 309 -6.19 6.57 -18.60
C VAL A 309 -7.26 7.15 -19.55
N PRO A 310 -7.62 6.44 -20.62
CA PRO A 310 -8.62 6.94 -21.59
C PRO A 310 -10.03 7.10 -21.04
N GLN A 311 -10.48 6.14 -20.23
CA GLN A 311 -11.77 6.22 -19.55
C GLN A 311 -11.61 6.98 -18.25
N VAL A 312 -12.42 8.03 -18.06
CA VAL A 312 -12.35 8.87 -16.86
C VAL A 312 -12.65 8.03 -15.62
N PRO A 313 -11.72 7.91 -14.66
CA PRO A 313 -11.99 7.21 -13.42
C PRO A 313 -13.02 7.99 -12.60
N HIS A 314 -13.98 7.29 -11.97
CA HIS A 314 -15.03 7.91 -11.15
C HIS A 314 -14.48 8.82 -10.03
N PHE A 315 -13.32 8.49 -9.46
CA PHE A 315 -12.63 9.34 -8.49
C PHE A 315 -12.24 10.70 -9.08
N VAL A 316 -11.73 10.72 -10.31
CA VAL A 316 -11.29 11.92 -11.03
C VAL A 316 -12.49 12.76 -11.44
N GLU A 317 -13.54 12.13 -11.96
CA GLU A 317 -14.81 12.79 -12.33
C GLU A 317 -15.43 13.53 -11.14
N LYS A 318 -15.51 12.86 -9.98
CA LYS A 318 -16.02 13.45 -8.75
C LYS A 318 -15.17 14.60 -8.23
N ILE A 319 -13.85 14.57 -8.42
CA ILE A 319 -12.98 15.69 -8.04
C ILE A 319 -13.19 16.88 -8.97
N ALA A 320 -13.24 16.62 -10.28
CA ALA A 320 -13.45 17.64 -11.28
C ALA A 320 -14.79 18.37 -11.10
N SER A 321 -15.86 17.65 -10.75
CA SER A 321 -17.16 18.28 -10.42
C SER A 321 -17.10 19.12 -9.15
N THR A 322 -16.35 18.67 -8.13
CA THR A 322 -16.22 19.42 -6.86
C THR A 322 -15.43 20.72 -7.04
N VAL A 323 -14.40 20.68 -7.88
CA VAL A 323 -13.51 21.81 -8.15
C VAL A 323 -14.06 22.72 -9.27
N ASN A 324 -15.12 22.29 -9.95
CA ASN A 324 -15.69 22.94 -11.12
C ASN A 324 -14.63 23.20 -12.21
N ALA A 325 -13.96 22.12 -12.62
CA ALA A 325 -12.91 22.15 -13.64
C ALA A 325 -13.15 21.05 -14.70
N PRO A 326 -12.86 21.31 -15.99
CA PRO A 326 -12.96 20.31 -17.05
C PRO A 326 -11.99 19.14 -16.83
N VAL A 327 -12.39 17.95 -17.29
CA VAL A 327 -11.58 16.74 -17.25
C VAL A 327 -10.85 16.52 -18.57
N PHE A 328 -9.56 16.20 -18.49
CA PHE A 328 -8.74 15.75 -19.62
C PHE A 328 -8.36 14.27 -19.46
N THR A 329 -8.59 13.47 -20.50
CA THR A 329 -8.07 12.10 -20.63
C THR A 329 -7.47 11.87 -22.02
N PRO A 330 -6.40 11.06 -22.14
CA PRO A 330 -5.80 10.75 -23.43
C PRO A 330 -6.72 9.85 -24.28
N LYS A 331 -6.76 10.06 -25.60
CA LYS A 331 -7.58 9.24 -26.52
C LYS A 331 -7.14 7.76 -26.59
N LYS A 332 -5.86 7.49 -26.31
CA LYS A 332 -5.24 6.16 -26.34
C LYS A 332 -4.41 5.95 -25.08
N PRO A 333 -4.22 4.70 -24.61
CA PRO A 333 -3.33 4.41 -23.50
C PRO A 333 -1.92 4.91 -23.78
N ILE A 334 -1.31 5.57 -22.80
CA ILE A 334 0.04 6.13 -22.91
C ILE A 334 1.06 4.99 -22.69
N ALA A 335 2.05 4.86 -23.57
CA ALA A 335 3.06 3.81 -23.46
C ALA A 335 3.96 4.03 -22.23
N VAL A 336 4.42 2.92 -21.63
CA VAL A 336 5.29 2.97 -20.44
C VAL A 336 6.62 3.67 -20.74
N VAL A 337 7.11 3.58 -21.99
CA VAL A 337 8.34 4.25 -22.43
C VAL A 337 8.17 5.77 -22.37
N ASP A 338 7.09 6.30 -22.95
CA ASP A 338 6.79 7.74 -22.94
C ASP A 338 6.66 8.29 -21.51
N LYS A 339 6.04 7.52 -20.62
CA LYS A 339 5.95 7.86 -19.18
C LYS A 339 7.34 7.98 -18.52
N GLN A 340 8.27 7.11 -18.90
CA GLN A 340 9.64 7.13 -18.36
C GLN A 340 10.46 8.29 -18.93
N GLU A 341 10.31 8.60 -20.22
CA GLU A 341 10.97 9.73 -20.85
C GLU A 341 10.49 11.07 -20.26
N LEU A 342 9.18 11.25 -20.09
CA LEU A 342 8.61 12.42 -19.43
C LEU A 342 9.12 12.59 -17.99
N ALA A 343 9.19 11.49 -17.24
CA ALA A 343 9.74 11.55 -15.88
C ALA A 343 11.22 12.01 -15.87
N ARG A 344 12.00 11.71 -16.93
CA ARG A 344 13.39 12.20 -17.09
C ARG A 344 13.42 13.67 -17.50
N GLU A 345 12.58 14.09 -18.45
CA GLU A 345 12.46 15.48 -18.91
C GLU A 345 12.20 16.44 -17.73
N TYR A 346 11.28 16.08 -16.83
CA TYR A 346 10.88 16.89 -15.68
C TYR A 346 11.65 16.56 -14.38
N SER A 347 12.73 15.77 -14.46
CA SER A 347 13.52 15.40 -13.28
C SER A 347 14.26 16.58 -12.64
N THR A 348 14.52 17.65 -13.41
CA THR A 348 15.12 18.90 -12.94
C THR A 348 14.20 19.69 -12.02
N ASP A 349 12.90 19.76 -12.35
CA ASP A 349 11.89 20.43 -11.52
C ASP A 349 11.60 19.60 -10.26
N LYS A 350 11.11 18.36 -10.45
CA LYS A 350 10.79 17.42 -9.38
C LYS A 350 10.94 15.98 -9.84
N ARG A 351 11.89 15.27 -9.23
CA ARG A 351 12.07 13.84 -9.48
C ARG A 351 10.92 12.99 -8.93
N ALA A 352 10.20 12.34 -9.84
CA ALA A 352 9.19 11.33 -9.49
C ALA A 352 9.84 10.13 -8.78
N ARG A 353 9.33 9.76 -7.60
CA ARG A 353 9.92 8.70 -6.76
C ARG A 353 9.33 7.33 -7.04
N ASN A 354 8.04 7.29 -7.39
CA ASN A 354 7.25 6.07 -7.54
C ASN A 354 6.49 6.06 -8.88
N ALA A 355 6.02 4.87 -9.31
CA ALA A 355 5.22 4.73 -10.53
C ALA A 355 3.98 5.64 -10.53
N HIS A 356 3.24 5.68 -9.42
CA HIS A 356 2.05 6.53 -9.25
C HIS A 356 2.34 8.02 -9.46
N GLU A 357 3.47 8.52 -8.96
CA GLU A 357 3.87 9.93 -9.17
C GLU A 357 4.18 10.19 -10.64
N ARG A 358 4.83 9.24 -11.33
CA ARG A 358 5.06 9.39 -12.78
C ARG A 358 3.74 9.40 -13.55
N ASP A 359 2.77 8.59 -13.17
CA ASP A 359 1.47 8.51 -13.84
C ASP A 359 0.69 9.82 -13.64
N ALA A 360 0.66 10.36 -12.42
CA ALA A 360 0.06 11.66 -12.13
C ALA A 360 0.76 12.83 -12.86
N LEU A 361 2.10 12.81 -12.94
CA LEU A 361 2.88 13.78 -13.73
C LEU A 361 2.54 13.66 -15.22
N THR A 362 2.49 12.44 -15.76
CA THR A 362 2.17 12.18 -17.15
C THR A 362 0.79 12.75 -17.49
N ALA A 363 -0.21 12.52 -16.65
CA ALA A 363 -1.55 13.06 -16.82
C ALA A 363 -1.54 14.59 -16.94
N ALA A 364 -0.84 15.28 -16.04
CA ALA A 364 -0.75 16.75 -16.04
C ALA A 364 -0.04 17.28 -17.29
N VAL A 365 1.09 16.68 -17.70
CA VAL A 365 1.88 17.14 -18.84
C VAL A 365 1.15 16.90 -20.16
N TYR A 366 0.46 15.76 -20.33
CA TYR A 366 -0.35 15.51 -21.52
C TYR A 366 -1.51 16.49 -21.63
N ALA A 367 -2.16 16.82 -20.51
CA ALA A 367 -3.19 17.86 -20.49
C ALA A 367 -2.61 19.22 -20.91
N TYR A 368 -1.46 19.61 -20.38
CA TYR A 368 -0.75 20.84 -20.76
C TYR A 368 -0.42 20.89 -22.26
N ARG A 369 0.18 19.82 -22.81
CA ARG A 369 0.50 19.73 -24.24
C ARG A 369 -0.74 19.86 -25.13
N SER A 370 -1.90 19.37 -24.68
CA SER A 370 -3.15 19.49 -25.44
C SER A 370 -3.70 20.93 -25.52
N ILE A 371 -3.50 21.73 -24.47
CA ILE A 371 -4.00 23.11 -24.38
C ILE A 371 -2.96 24.16 -24.77
N LEU A 372 -1.70 23.78 -24.88
CA LEU A 372 -0.57 24.67 -25.19
C LEU A 372 -0.83 25.60 -26.40
N PRO A 373 -1.41 25.13 -27.53
CA PRO A 373 -1.70 26.01 -28.66
C PRO A 373 -2.68 27.15 -28.30
N LYS A 374 -3.71 26.85 -27.49
CA LYS A 374 -4.68 27.85 -27.02
C LYS A 374 -4.03 28.84 -26.06
N LEU A 375 -3.19 28.36 -25.15
CA LEU A 375 -2.46 29.23 -24.21
C LEU A 375 -1.54 30.21 -24.94
N GLN A 376 -0.81 29.73 -25.95
CA GLN A 376 0.07 30.57 -26.78
C GLN A 376 -0.71 31.60 -27.60
N GLN A 377 -1.91 31.24 -28.09
CA GLN A 377 -2.80 32.19 -28.77
C GLN A 377 -3.20 33.34 -27.84
N ILE A 378 -3.58 33.03 -26.59
CA ILE A 378 -3.94 34.03 -25.58
C ILE A 378 -2.72 34.91 -25.26
N ASP A 379 -1.54 34.32 -25.04
CA ASP A 379 -0.32 35.07 -24.76
C ASP A 379 0.05 36.02 -25.89
N ARG A 380 -0.16 35.62 -27.15
CA ARG A 380 0.07 36.47 -28.32
C ARG A 380 -0.94 37.62 -28.35
N MET A 381 -2.23 37.36 -28.16
CA MET A 381 -3.27 38.39 -28.14
C MET A 381 -3.02 39.44 -27.04
N ILE A 382 -2.66 39.02 -25.83
CA ILE A 382 -2.34 39.94 -24.72
C ILE A 382 -1.15 40.84 -25.08
N ARG A 383 -0.11 40.29 -25.72
CA ARG A 383 1.08 41.05 -26.13
C ARG A 383 0.76 42.05 -27.24
N GLU A 384 -0.04 41.64 -28.24
CA GLU A 384 -0.42 42.48 -29.38
C GLU A 384 -1.34 43.63 -28.98
N GLN A 385 -2.27 43.39 -28.04
CA GLN A 385 -3.28 44.37 -27.62
C GLN A 385 -2.90 45.16 -26.35
N GLN A 386 -1.74 44.89 -25.75
CA GLN A 386 -1.25 45.54 -24.51
C GLN A 386 -2.28 45.58 -23.38
N LEU A 387 -3.11 44.54 -23.26
CA LEU A 387 -4.12 44.42 -22.22
C LEU A 387 -3.45 44.30 -20.83
N SER A 388 -3.81 45.19 -19.91
CA SER A 388 -3.36 45.15 -18.51
C SER A 388 -4.19 44.14 -17.68
N VAL A 389 -4.24 42.90 -18.14
CA VAL A 389 -5.06 41.82 -17.55
C VAL A 389 -4.17 40.73 -16.96
N ASP A 390 -4.61 40.10 -15.87
CA ASP A 390 -3.91 38.93 -15.32
C ASP A 390 -3.96 37.76 -16.31
N ARG A 391 -2.80 37.46 -16.91
CA ARG A 391 -2.62 36.41 -17.93
C ARG A 391 -3.11 35.06 -17.43
N ASN A 392 -2.85 34.72 -16.17
CA ASN A 392 -3.16 33.40 -15.63
C ASN A 392 -4.63 33.28 -15.29
N TYR A 393 -5.27 34.38 -14.89
CA TYR A 393 -6.72 34.40 -14.68
C TYR A 393 -7.49 34.24 -16.00
N LEU A 394 -7.11 35.01 -17.03
CA LEU A 394 -7.74 34.91 -18.35
C LEU A 394 -7.59 33.50 -18.95
N LYS A 395 -6.38 32.92 -18.88
CA LYS A 395 -6.13 31.54 -19.32
C LYS A 395 -7.02 30.53 -18.60
N ALA A 396 -7.22 30.68 -17.28
CA ALA A 396 -8.06 29.78 -16.50
C ALA A 396 -9.55 29.85 -16.89
N LEU A 397 -10.07 31.05 -17.15
CA LEU A 397 -11.46 31.23 -17.62
C LEU A 397 -11.68 30.56 -18.97
N VAL A 398 -10.80 30.82 -19.94
CA VAL A 398 -10.91 30.23 -21.29
C VAL A 398 -10.82 28.70 -21.25
N ILE A 399 -9.96 28.16 -20.38
CA ILE A 399 -9.88 26.72 -20.14
C ILE A 399 -11.21 26.16 -19.62
N LYS A 400 -11.90 26.86 -18.72
CA LYS A 400 -13.19 26.46 -18.16
C LYS A 400 -14.35 26.53 -19.16
N GLY A 401 -14.10 27.02 -20.38
CA GLY A 401 -15.05 26.99 -21.48
C GLY A 401 -15.69 28.33 -21.83
N THR A 402 -15.29 29.44 -21.20
CA THR A 402 -15.72 30.77 -21.64
C THR A 402 -14.99 31.19 -22.90
N SER A 403 -15.66 31.96 -23.76
CA SER A 403 -15.01 32.57 -24.91
C SER A 403 -14.00 33.63 -24.46
N ILE A 404 -12.99 33.91 -25.30
CA ILE A 404 -11.96 34.91 -24.98
C ILE A 404 -12.59 36.29 -24.72
N ASN A 405 -13.62 36.66 -25.49
CA ASN A 405 -14.30 37.94 -25.37
C ASN A 405 -15.13 38.04 -24.08
N GLU A 406 -15.88 36.99 -23.73
CA GLU A 406 -16.64 36.95 -22.47
C GLU A 406 -15.70 36.96 -21.26
N ALA A 407 -14.57 36.24 -21.33
CA ALA A 407 -13.59 36.21 -20.26
C ALA A 407 -12.94 37.57 -20.02
N LEU A 408 -12.69 38.36 -21.08
CA LEU A 408 -12.23 39.74 -20.95
C LEU A 408 -13.27 40.64 -20.29
N ALA A 409 -14.54 40.54 -20.71
CA ALA A 409 -15.64 41.32 -20.14
C ALA A 409 -15.83 41.04 -18.63
N ILE A 410 -15.71 39.78 -18.20
CA ILE A 410 -15.79 39.40 -16.77
C ILE A 410 -14.67 40.04 -15.96
N ILE A 411 -13.44 40.04 -16.49
CA ILE A 411 -12.30 40.64 -15.77
C ILE A 411 -12.44 42.16 -15.71
N GLU A 412 -12.93 42.79 -16.77
CA GLU A 412 -13.21 44.23 -16.79
C GLU A 412 -14.32 44.61 -15.79
N SER A 413 -15.42 43.85 -15.72
CA SER A 413 -16.49 44.08 -14.74
C SER A 413 -16.05 43.88 -13.29
N GLU A 414 -15.27 42.83 -13.01
CA GLU A 414 -14.72 42.59 -11.67
C GLU A 414 -13.72 43.70 -11.27
N SER A 415 -12.95 44.21 -12.23
CA SER A 415 -12.03 45.33 -11.97
C SER A 415 -12.77 46.65 -11.71
N ALA A 416 -13.95 46.85 -12.30
CA ALA A 416 -14.80 48.01 -12.08
C ALA A 416 -15.50 47.97 -10.71
N GLU A 417 -16.00 46.80 -10.27
CA GLU A 417 -16.62 46.63 -8.95
C GLU A 417 -15.61 46.84 -7.80
N ILE A 418 -14.34 46.51 -7.99
CA ILE A 418 -13.29 46.74 -6.98
C ILE A 418 -13.04 48.24 -6.75
N ILE A 419 -13.21 49.08 -7.77
CA ILE A 419 -13.00 50.54 -7.67
C ILE A 419 -14.10 51.21 -6.84
N GLU A 420 -15.34 50.71 -6.87
CA GLU A 420 -16.45 51.26 -6.07
C GLU A 420 -16.35 50.95 -4.57
N SER A 421 -15.50 50.01 -4.17
CA SER A 421 -15.36 49.58 -2.76
C SER A 421 -14.23 50.26 -1.97
N ILE A 422 -13.49 51.18 -2.58
CA ILE A 422 -12.52 52.02 -1.86
C ILE A 422 -13.33 53.07 -1.09
N PRO A 423 -13.27 53.12 0.26
CA PRO A 423 -13.90 54.21 1.00
C PRO A 423 -13.32 55.53 0.49
N GLU A 424 -14.20 56.44 0.07
CA GLU A 424 -13.86 57.82 -0.27
C GLU A 424 -12.83 58.37 0.74
N LYS A 425 -11.65 58.70 0.24
CA LYS A 425 -10.65 59.44 1.03
C LYS A 425 -11.32 60.71 1.50
N LEU A 426 -11.52 60.83 2.81
CA LEU A 426 -11.97 62.06 3.46
C LEU A 426 -11.15 63.25 2.92
N PRO A 427 -11.78 64.38 2.59
CA PRO A 427 -11.09 65.53 2.04
C PRO A 427 -10.06 66.03 3.06
N ILE A 428 -8.80 66.02 2.66
CA ILE A 428 -7.71 66.62 3.43
C ILE A 428 -8.02 68.12 3.48
N LYS A 429 -8.23 68.66 4.69
CA LYS A 429 -8.30 70.11 4.89
C LYS A 429 -6.94 70.70 4.54
N GLU A 430 -6.86 71.46 3.46
CA GLU A 430 -5.70 72.30 3.16
C GLU A 430 -5.63 73.43 4.19
N GLU A 431 -4.74 73.26 5.18
CA GLU A 431 -4.36 74.35 6.09
C GLU A 431 -3.30 75.24 5.40
N PRO A 432 -3.33 76.56 5.61
CA PRO A 432 -2.44 77.48 4.90
C PRO A 432 -0.96 77.26 5.24
N LEU A 433 -0.10 77.33 4.21
CA LEU A 433 1.35 77.20 4.31
C LEU A 433 1.95 78.49 4.92
N THR A 434 2.29 78.46 6.20
CA THR A 434 3.14 79.47 6.86
C THR A 434 4.61 79.25 6.48
N GLN A 435 5.42 80.32 6.36
CA GLN A 435 6.86 80.24 6.00
C GLN A 435 7.66 79.31 6.93
N GLU A 436 7.39 79.34 8.24
CA GLU A 436 8.03 78.43 9.21
C GLU A 436 7.72 76.94 8.93
N ARG A 437 6.53 76.65 8.39
CA ARG A 437 6.12 75.28 8.03
C ARG A 437 6.79 74.81 6.74
N TYR A 438 7.04 75.74 5.81
CA TYR A 438 7.79 75.47 4.59
C TYR A 438 9.24 75.09 4.92
N ASP A 439 9.90 75.84 5.80
CA ASP A 439 11.27 75.53 6.25
C ASP A 439 11.34 74.19 7.02
N ALA A 440 10.33 73.90 7.84
CA ALA A 440 10.20 72.61 8.53
C ALA A 440 9.93 71.43 7.57
N LEU A 441 9.22 71.66 6.46
CA LEU A 441 9.00 70.68 5.41
C LEU A 441 10.27 70.47 4.58
N GLN A 442 10.99 71.53 4.26
CA GLN A 442 12.23 71.46 3.48
C GLN A 442 13.32 70.69 4.23
N THR A 443 13.53 70.99 5.51
CA THR A 443 14.46 70.23 6.37
C THR A 443 14.06 68.75 6.48
N LYS A 444 12.76 68.45 6.49
CA LYS A 444 12.26 67.06 6.50
C LYS A 444 12.48 66.36 5.17
N VAL A 445 12.33 67.05 4.05
CA VAL A 445 12.64 66.50 2.71
C VAL A 445 14.13 66.20 2.60
N GLU A 446 15.00 67.10 3.05
CA GLU A 446 16.46 66.89 3.06
C GLU A 446 16.88 65.70 3.93
N GLN A 447 16.23 65.50 5.07
CA GLN A 447 16.41 64.31 5.91
C GLN A 447 15.95 63.04 5.19
N MET A 448 14.77 63.06 4.58
CA MET A 448 14.24 61.90 3.85
C MET A 448 15.08 61.54 2.61
N ASP A 449 15.66 62.53 1.93
CA ASP A 449 16.57 62.31 0.80
C ASP A 449 17.90 61.71 1.28
N SER A 450 18.39 62.15 2.44
CA SER A 450 19.58 61.57 3.07
C SER A 450 19.34 60.11 3.47
N ASP A 451 18.19 59.82 4.09
CA ASP A 451 17.79 58.46 4.46
C ASP A 451 17.61 57.56 3.21
N ASN A 452 17.01 58.09 2.14
CA ASN A 452 16.87 57.37 0.87
C ASN A 452 18.23 57.00 0.27
N ASN A 453 19.21 57.90 0.31
CA ASN A 453 20.54 57.62 -0.20
C ASN A 453 21.24 56.53 0.63
N LEU A 454 21.13 56.56 1.97
CA LEU A 454 21.65 55.51 2.84
C LEU A 454 21.00 54.15 2.55
N LEU A 455 19.68 54.13 2.38
CA LEU A 455 18.94 52.91 2.04
C LEU A 455 19.32 52.38 0.65
N LEU A 456 19.58 53.26 -0.32
CA LEU A 456 20.05 52.87 -1.66
C LEU A 456 21.44 52.23 -1.61
N ASP A 457 22.34 52.76 -0.79
CA ASP A 457 23.66 52.17 -0.58
C ASP A 457 23.56 50.80 0.10
N GLU A 458 22.72 50.66 1.12
CA GLU A 458 22.47 49.38 1.80
C GLU A 458 21.87 48.33 0.85
N ILE A 459 20.96 48.74 -0.04
CA ILE A 459 20.42 47.88 -1.10
C ILE A 459 21.52 47.41 -2.06
N ASN A 460 22.45 48.28 -2.43
CA ASN A 460 23.55 47.93 -3.33
C ASN A 460 24.53 46.95 -2.67
N ASP A 461 24.84 47.13 -1.40
CA ASP A 461 25.68 46.20 -0.63
C ASP A 461 24.99 44.84 -0.44
N LEU A 462 23.69 44.82 -0.15
CA LEU A 462 22.90 43.59 -0.09
C LEU A 462 22.87 42.87 -1.44
N LYS A 463 22.75 43.60 -2.56
CA LYS A 463 22.80 43.00 -3.91
C LYS A 463 24.15 42.32 -4.17
N ARG A 464 25.27 42.99 -3.85
CA ARG A 464 26.61 42.42 -3.96
C ARG A 464 26.78 41.18 -3.08
N PHE A 465 26.23 41.21 -1.87
CA PHE A 465 26.26 40.06 -0.97
C PHE A 465 25.46 38.87 -1.51
N VAL A 466 24.30 39.12 -2.11
CA VAL A 466 23.50 38.08 -2.79
C VAL A 466 24.24 37.49 -3.98
N GLU A 467 24.91 38.30 -4.80
CA GLU A 467 25.74 37.81 -5.90
C GLU A 467 26.90 36.93 -5.41
N TYR A 468 27.59 37.36 -4.35
CA TYR A 468 28.63 36.56 -3.70
C TYR A 468 28.10 35.21 -3.17
N LEU A 469 26.94 35.22 -2.51
CA LEU A 469 26.32 33.99 -2.01
C LEU A 469 25.92 33.05 -3.14
N LYS A 470 25.37 33.57 -4.25
CA LYS A 470 25.03 32.77 -5.44
C LYS A 470 26.27 32.13 -6.06
N PHE A 471 27.37 32.88 -6.16
CA PHE A 471 28.63 32.33 -6.63
C PHE A 471 29.12 31.18 -5.73
N ARG A 472 29.09 31.38 -4.41
CA ARG A 472 29.51 30.37 -3.44
C ARG A 472 28.61 29.13 -3.43
N GLU A 473 27.32 29.31 -3.66
CA GLU A 473 26.37 28.21 -3.84
C GLU A 473 26.70 27.38 -5.09
N SER A 474 27.06 28.04 -6.21
CA SER A 474 27.50 27.34 -7.43
C SER A 474 28.76 26.50 -7.17
N GLU A 475 29.79 27.06 -6.54
CA GLU A 475 31.02 26.30 -6.23
C GLU A 475 30.76 25.09 -5.31
N LEU A 476 29.89 25.26 -4.30
CA LEU A 476 29.50 24.16 -3.42
C LEU A 476 28.68 23.10 -4.17
N SER A 477 27.84 23.50 -5.11
CA SER A 477 27.08 22.58 -5.95
C SER A 477 28.00 21.77 -6.86
N ASP A 478 28.97 22.42 -7.51
CA ASP A 478 29.93 21.75 -8.40
C ASP A 478 30.80 20.76 -7.64
N SER A 479 31.30 21.14 -6.46
CA SER A 479 32.06 20.23 -5.59
C SER A 479 31.22 19.05 -5.09
N LEU A 480 29.95 19.26 -4.75
CA LEU A 480 29.01 18.18 -4.42
C LEU A 480 28.77 17.24 -5.60
N GLU A 481 28.69 17.76 -6.82
CA GLU A 481 28.49 16.95 -8.02
C GLU A 481 29.70 16.04 -8.28
N ILE A 482 30.92 16.56 -8.13
CA ILE A 482 32.16 15.78 -8.24
C ILE A 482 32.16 14.64 -7.21
N VAL A 483 31.89 14.95 -5.94
CA VAL A 483 31.88 13.95 -4.86
C VAL A 483 30.77 12.91 -5.07
N ASN A 484 29.59 13.33 -5.51
CA ASN A 484 28.48 12.42 -5.80
C ASN A 484 28.81 11.49 -6.97
N ASN A 485 29.45 12.00 -8.03
CA ASN A 485 29.88 11.19 -9.16
C ASN A 485 30.92 10.15 -8.74
N GLU A 486 31.92 10.53 -7.94
CA GLU A 486 32.89 9.56 -7.41
C GLU A 486 32.24 8.48 -6.54
N ASN A 487 31.34 8.87 -5.64
CA ASN A 487 30.61 7.93 -4.79
C ASN A 487 29.71 7.00 -5.60
N TYR A 488 29.07 7.52 -6.65
CA TYR A 488 28.26 6.72 -7.56
C TYR A 488 29.09 5.62 -8.24
N TRP A 489 30.27 5.97 -8.76
CA TRP A 489 31.16 5.00 -9.40
C TRP A 489 31.75 3.98 -8.42
N LYS A 490 32.08 4.39 -7.19
CA LYS A 490 32.51 3.46 -6.13
C LYS A 490 31.40 2.44 -5.81
N VAL A 491 30.19 2.91 -5.54
CA VAL A 491 29.04 2.04 -5.22
C VAL A 491 28.69 1.11 -6.39
N LYS A 492 28.76 1.60 -7.63
CA LYS A 492 28.52 0.78 -8.82
C LYS A 492 29.57 -0.33 -8.94
N ARG A 493 30.85 0.00 -8.75
CA ARG A 493 31.96 -0.97 -8.76
C ARG A 493 31.80 -2.02 -7.67
N ASP A 494 31.50 -1.60 -6.44
CA ASP A 494 31.34 -2.53 -5.31
C ASP A 494 30.18 -3.50 -5.51
N ARG A 495 29.05 -3.03 -6.09
CA ARG A 495 27.92 -3.90 -6.45
C ARG A 495 28.29 -4.92 -7.53
N GLU A 496 29.05 -4.50 -8.53
CA GLU A 496 29.49 -5.37 -9.62
C GLU A 496 30.48 -6.44 -9.13
N VAL A 497 31.42 -6.05 -8.26
CA VAL A 497 32.33 -6.96 -7.56
C VAL A 497 31.54 -7.97 -6.71
N ALA A 498 30.57 -7.51 -5.91
CA ALA A 498 29.76 -8.40 -5.08
C ALA A 498 28.93 -9.39 -5.91
N LYS A 499 28.37 -8.94 -7.05
CA LYS A 499 27.65 -9.81 -7.99
C LYS A 499 28.58 -10.87 -8.57
N ASN A 500 29.77 -10.48 -9.02
CA ASN A 500 30.77 -11.39 -9.59
C ASN A 500 31.27 -12.39 -8.56
N GLN A 501 31.52 -11.96 -7.32
CA GLN A 501 31.91 -12.85 -6.21
C GLN A 501 30.80 -13.86 -5.88
N SER A 502 29.53 -13.45 -5.89
CA SER A 502 28.40 -14.36 -5.67
C SER A 502 28.29 -15.39 -6.80
N ALA A 503 28.46 -14.97 -8.06
CA ALA A 503 28.46 -15.87 -9.22
C ALA A 503 29.63 -16.86 -9.16
N LEU A 504 30.83 -16.39 -8.81
CA LEU A 504 32.01 -17.23 -8.62
C LEU A 504 31.76 -18.30 -7.56
N LYS A 505 31.20 -17.91 -6.41
CA LYS A 505 30.89 -18.84 -5.31
C LYS A 505 29.88 -19.91 -5.74
N LYS A 506 28.85 -19.55 -6.50
CA LYS A 506 27.87 -20.51 -7.04
C LYS A 506 28.51 -21.47 -8.03
N SER A 507 29.28 -20.95 -8.99
CA SER A 507 29.98 -21.79 -9.96
C SER A 507 30.96 -22.75 -9.28
N GLN A 508 31.65 -22.31 -8.22
CA GLN A 508 32.55 -23.17 -7.47
C GLN A 508 31.80 -24.26 -6.68
N GLN A 509 30.63 -23.94 -6.12
CA GLN A 509 29.74 -24.94 -5.52
C GLN A 509 29.28 -25.97 -6.56
N GLU A 510 28.87 -25.52 -7.75
CA GLU A 510 28.48 -26.41 -8.85
C GLU A 510 29.63 -27.33 -9.26
N ILE A 511 30.84 -26.81 -9.45
CA ILE A 511 32.04 -27.60 -9.76
C ILE A 511 32.29 -28.65 -8.68
N THR A 512 32.20 -28.29 -7.40
CA THR A 512 32.40 -29.27 -6.32
C THR A 512 31.32 -30.34 -6.29
N SER A 513 30.06 -29.99 -6.59
CA SER A 513 28.96 -30.95 -6.64
C SER A 513 29.08 -31.91 -7.84
N LEU A 514 29.44 -31.38 -9.01
CA LEU A 514 29.70 -32.16 -10.22
C LEU A 514 30.91 -33.08 -10.03
N GLY A 515 31.97 -32.59 -9.37
CA GLY A 515 33.13 -33.41 -9.02
C GLY A 515 32.76 -34.63 -8.18
N LYS A 516 31.90 -34.44 -7.16
CA LYS A 516 31.39 -35.55 -6.33
C LYS A 516 30.57 -36.55 -7.15
N GLN A 517 29.68 -36.06 -8.03
CA GLN A 517 28.89 -36.93 -8.89
C GLN A 517 29.77 -37.76 -9.83
N VAL A 518 30.81 -37.16 -10.41
CA VAL A 518 31.78 -37.88 -11.25
C VAL A 518 32.51 -38.96 -10.45
N GLU A 519 32.89 -38.67 -9.20
CA GLU A 519 33.54 -39.63 -8.32
C GLU A 519 32.61 -40.80 -7.92
N ASP A 520 31.34 -40.53 -7.66
CA ASP A 520 30.36 -41.57 -7.34
C ASP A 520 30.08 -42.45 -8.57
N LEU A 521 29.93 -41.84 -9.75
CA LEU A 521 29.74 -42.57 -11.01
C LEU A 521 30.98 -43.39 -11.39
N SER A 522 32.18 -42.89 -11.15
CA SER A 522 33.41 -43.64 -11.44
C SER A 522 33.54 -44.87 -10.53
N LYS A 523 33.25 -44.74 -9.23
CA LYS A 523 33.18 -45.87 -8.30
C LYS A 523 32.15 -46.91 -8.74
N HIS A 524 30.98 -46.46 -9.22
CA HIS A 524 29.94 -47.36 -9.72
C HIS A 524 30.40 -48.11 -10.98
N LEU A 525 31.06 -47.42 -11.92
CA LEU A 525 31.65 -48.04 -13.11
C LEU A 525 32.74 -49.05 -12.79
N GLU A 526 33.59 -48.79 -11.78
CA GLU A 526 34.61 -49.75 -11.36
C GLU A 526 33.99 -51.03 -10.79
N ARG A 527 32.92 -50.91 -10.01
CA ARG A 527 32.15 -52.07 -9.51
C ARG A 527 31.55 -52.88 -10.65
N LEU A 528 30.93 -52.22 -11.64
CA LEU A 528 30.39 -52.89 -12.83
C LEU A 528 31.47 -53.59 -13.66
N LYS A 529 32.65 -52.98 -13.82
CA LYS A 529 33.80 -53.63 -14.47
C LYS A 529 34.28 -54.86 -13.69
N GLY A 530 34.25 -54.80 -12.35
CA GLY A 530 34.53 -55.95 -11.48
C GLY A 530 33.58 -57.12 -11.70
N VAL A 531 32.27 -56.84 -11.78
CA VAL A 531 31.23 -57.82 -12.08
C VAL A 531 31.45 -58.49 -13.44
N LYS A 532 31.72 -57.70 -14.49
CA LYS A 532 31.98 -58.23 -15.84
C LYS A 532 33.23 -59.10 -15.91
N ARG A 533 34.25 -58.83 -15.08
CA ARG A 533 35.45 -59.69 -14.99
C ARG A 533 35.15 -61.05 -14.35
N LEU A 534 34.19 -61.12 -13.44
CA LEU A 534 33.76 -62.40 -12.84
C LEU A 534 32.99 -63.24 -13.85
N GLU A 535 32.11 -62.65 -14.67
CA GLU A 535 31.43 -63.35 -15.77
C GLU A 535 32.43 -63.93 -16.79
N MET A 536 33.47 -63.17 -17.15
CA MET A 536 34.49 -63.59 -18.13
C MET A 536 35.38 -64.75 -17.65
N ARG A 537 35.44 -65.02 -16.35
CA ARG A 537 36.19 -66.17 -15.79
C ARG A 537 35.49 -67.52 -16.00
N GLY A 538 34.21 -67.52 -16.41
CA GLY A 538 33.56 -68.69 -17.01
C GLY A 538 32.86 -69.67 -16.06
N ASP A 539 33.03 -69.54 -14.75
CA ASP A 539 32.50 -70.49 -13.75
C ASP A 539 31.09 -70.13 -13.21
N THR A 540 30.65 -68.87 -13.37
CA THR A 540 29.37 -68.37 -12.85
C THR A 540 28.54 -67.65 -13.92
N LEU A 541 27.23 -67.86 -13.90
CA LEU A 541 26.25 -67.18 -14.76
C LEU A 541 25.56 -66.07 -13.96
N ALA A 542 25.46 -64.87 -14.54
CA ALA A 542 24.70 -63.77 -13.95
C ALA A 542 23.19 -64.00 -14.09
N VAL A 543 22.46 -63.64 -13.04
CA VAL A 543 21.02 -63.82 -12.92
C VAL A 543 20.36 -62.47 -12.68
N LYS A 544 19.27 -62.23 -13.39
CA LYS A 544 18.48 -61.02 -13.27
C LYS A 544 17.48 -61.17 -12.12
N VAL A 545 17.62 -60.33 -11.09
CA VAL A 545 16.76 -60.37 -9.91
C VAL A 545 15.54 -59.48 -10.13
N ILE A 546 14.35 -60.08 -10.05
CA ILE A 546 13.07 -59.37 -10.07
C ILE A 546 12.39 -59.58 -8.71
N PRO A 547 11.96 -58.51 -8.01
CA PRO A 547 11.42 -58.64 -6.66
C PRO A 547 10.17 -59.51 -6.55
N HIS A 548 9.19 -59.35 -7.46
CA HIS A 548 7.92 -60.08 -7.42
C HIS A 548 7.58 -60.66 -8.79
N PHE A 549 7.00 -61.86 -8.80
CA PHE A 549 6.44 -62.50 -10.00
C PHE A 549 5.08 -61.89 -10.38
N THR A 550 5.05 -60.57 -10.65
CA THR A 550 3.86 -59.84 -11.10
C THR A 550 4.14 -59.15 -12.43
N ARG A 551 3.08 -58.88 -13.21
CA ARG A 551 3.20 -58.19 -14.50
C ARG A 551 3.88 -56.82 -14.36
N GLU A 552 3.50 -56.07 -13.33
CA GLU A 552 4.02 -54.72 -13.04
C GLU A 552 5.52 -54.74 -12.75
N SER A 553 5.98 -55.68 -11.92
CA SER A 553 7.39 -55.81 -11.57
C SER A 553 8.26 -56.21 -12.77
N ILE A 554 7.75 -57.07 -13.65
CA ILE A 554 8.44 -57.48 -14.88
C ILE A 554 8.50 -56.31 -15.88
N GLU A 555 7.42 -55.54 -16.05
CA GLU A 555 7.39 -54.37 -16.94
C GLU A 555 8.33 -53.25 -16.43
N GLU A 556 8.37 -53.01 -15.12
CA GLU A 556 9.27 -52.02 -14.51
C GLU A 556 10.74 -52.40 -14.72
N TYR A 557 11.08 -53.67 -14.52
CA TYR A 557 12.42 -54.19 -14.77
C TYR A 557 12.81 -54.09 -16.25
N THR A 558 11.86 -54.40 -17.15
CA THR A 558 12.05 -54.31 -18.60
C THR A 558 12.37 -52.88 -19.04
N LYS A 559 11.74 -51.86 -18.45
CA LYS A 559 12.03 -50.44 -18.74
C LYS A 559 13.39 -49.98 -18.21
N LYS A 560 13.81 -50.48 -17.05
CA LYS A 560 15.05 -50.06 -16.37
C LYS A 560 16.31 -50.73 -16.94
N VAL A 561 16.24 -52.03 -17.24
CA VAL A 561 17.42 -52.87 -17.56
C VAL A 561 17.27 -53.60 -18.90
N GLY A 562 16.04 -53.97 -19.27
CA GLY A 562 15.73 -54.74 -20.47
C GLY A 562 15.94 -56.25 -20.30
N LEU A 563 15.02 -57.06 -20.86
CA LEU A 563 15.12 -58.52 -20.92
C LEU A 563 15.58 -58.95 -22.33
N LYS A 564 16.48 -59.94 -22.39
CA LYS A 564 17.05 -60.48 -23.62
C LYS A 564 16.78 -61.99 -23.68
N ARG A 565 16.82 -62.51 -24.92
CA ARG A 565 16.76 -63.95 -25.19
C ARG A 565 17.86 -64.69 -24.41
N ASN A 566 17.51 -65.82 -23.80
CA ASN A 566 18.36 -66.67 -22.97
C ASN A 566 18.77 -66.13 -21.59
N ASP A 567 18.12 -65.09 -21.08
CA ASP A 567 18.35 -64.65 -19.70
C ASP A 567 17.90 -65.72 -18.67
N ILE A 568 18.50 -65.68 -17.47
CA ILE A 568 18.05 -66.44 -16.30
C ILE A 568 17.47 -65.43 -15.32
N ILE A 569 16.25 -65.66 -14.85
CA ILE A 569 15.55 -64.73 -13.95
C ILE A 569 15.39 -65.38 -12.58
N LEU A 570 15.73 -64.66 -11.52
CA LEU A 570 15.42 -64.97 -10.15
C LEU A 570 14.22 -64.14 -9.69
N PHE A 571 13.18 -64.79 -9.19
CA PHE A 571 12.10 -64.12 -8.45
C PHE A 571 12.31 -64.29 -6.95
N GLU A 572 12.36 -63.19 -6.19
CA GLU A 572 12.42 -63.24 -4.73
C GLU A 572 11.07 -63.73 -4.16
N ASP A 573 9.96 -63.20 -4.68
CA ASP A 573 8.61 -63.68 -4.39
C ASP A 573 7.90 -64.18 -5.65
N ALA A 574 7.70 -65.49 -5.73
CA ALA A 574 7.05 -66.18 -6.84
C ALA A 574 5.52 -66.33 -6.65
N SER A 575 4.94 -65.84 -5.55
CA SER A 575 3.55 -66.13 -5.14
C SER A 575 2.47 -65.30 -5.87
N GLY A 576 2.83 -64.31 -6.69
CA GLY A 576 1.90 -63.31 -7.22
C GLY A 576 1.45 -63.45 -8.68
N GLY A 577 1.98 -64.40 -9.45
CA GLY A 577 1.80 -64.41 -10.91
C GLY A 577 0.84 -65.47 -11.42
N GLY A 578 0.07 -65.10 -12.45
CA GLY A 578 -0.85 -66.00 -13.15
C GLY A 578 -0.28 -66.52 -14.48
N PRO A 579 -1.07 -67.29 -15.24
CA PRO A 579 -0.70 -67.80 -16.57
C PRO A 579 -0.27 -66.68 -17.53
N GLN A 580 -0.97 -65.54 -17.49
CA GLN A 580 -0.61 -64.38 -18.32
C GLN A 580 0.79 -63.82 -18.02
N THR A 581 1.25 -63.89 -16.76
CA THR A 581 2.61 -63.50 -16.38
C THR A 581 3.64 -64.47 -16.93
N ALA A 582 3.34 -65.77 -16.95
CA ALA A 582 4.19 -66.79 -17.57
C ALA A 582 4.34 -66.57 -19.09
N ARG A 583 3.28 -66.16 -19.79
CA ARG A 583 3.35 -65.83 -21.22
C ARG A 583 4.33 -64.71 -21.55
N ILE A 584 4.39 -63.66 -20.72
CA ILE A 584 5.37 -62.58 -20.90
C ILE A 584 6.79 -63.13 -20.85
N LEU A 585 7.06 -64.11 -19.98
CA LEU A 585 8.38 -64.75 -19.91
C LEU A 585 8.66 -65.65 -21.12
N ILE A 586 7.64 -66.32 -21.65
CA ILE A 586 7.74 -67.16 -22.85
C ILE A 586 8.00 -66.32 -24.10
N ASP A 587 7.28 -65.20 -24.26
CA ASP A 587 7.43 -64.27 -25.39
C ASP A 587 8.84 -63.66 -25.45
N ASN A 588 9.50 -63.51 -24.30
CA ASN A 588 10.88 -63.03 -24.20
C ASN A 588 11.94 -64.15 -24.31
N GLU A 589 11.54 -65.40 -24.55
CA GLU A 589 12.41 -66.57 -24.77
C GLU A 589 13.52 -66.73 -23.70
N ILE A 590 13.10 -66.75 -22.44
CA ILE A 590 13.96 -66.87 -21.26
C ILE A 590 14.48 -68.30 -21.10
N ARG A 591 15.72 -68.45 -20.61
CA ARG A 591 16.40 -69.75 -20.51
C ARG A 591 15.96 -70.57 -19.31
N ALA A 592 15.72 -69.93 -18.17
CA ALA A 592 15.25 -70.57 -16.95
C ALA A 592 14.68 -69.55 -15.96
N VAL A 593 13.78 -70.02 -15.11
CA VAL A 593 13.25 -69.26 -13.98
C VAL A 593 13.73 -69.92 -12.69
N VAL A 594 14.36 -69.13 -11.83
CA VAL A 594 14.83 -69.53 -10.50
C VAL A 594 13.92 -68.89 -9.47
N VAL A 595 13.45 -69.67 -8.50
CA VAL A 595 12.51 -69.20 -7.48
C VAL A 595 13.03 -69.52 -6.07
N ASP A 596 12.89 -68.56 -5.16
CA ASP A 596 13.14 -68.77 -3.72
C ASP A 596 11.89 -69.30 -2.99
N THR A 597 10.71 -69.09 -3.58
CA THR A 597 9.38 -69.39 -3.00
C THR A 597 8.55 -70.28 -3.92
N THR A 598 7.55 -70.97 -3.37
CA THR A 598 6.72 -71.94 -4.12
C THR A 598 5.88 -71.26 -5.19
N LEU A 599 6.07 -71.64 -6.45
CA LEU A 599 5.25 -71.20 -7.58
C LEU A 599 3.91 -71.95 -7.58
N SER A 600 2.83 -71.28 -7.98
CA SER A 600 1.53 -71.93 -8.22
C SER A 600 1.60 -72.93 -9.38
N HIS A 601 0.80 -74.00 -9.33
CA HIS A 601 0.79 -75.06 -10.35
C HIS A 601 0.39 -74.56 -11.75
N LEU A 602 -0.48 -73.54 -11.84
CA LEU A 602 -0.99 -73.05 -13.14
C LEU A 602 0.08 -72.33 -14.00
N PRO A 603 0.86 -71.36 -13.48
CA PRO A 603 2.00 -70.79 -14.21
C PRO A 603 3.11 -71.81 -14.49
N GLN A 604 3.34 -72.74 -13.54
CA GLN A 604 4.36 -73.77 -13.70
C GLN A 604 4.07 -74.67 -14.90
N ASP A 605 2.81 -75.08 -15.08
CA ASP A 605 2.39 -75.90 -16.21
C ASP A 605 2.54 -75.18 -17.56
N GLU A 606 2.27 -73.87 -17.63
CA GLU A 606 2.49 -73.08 -18.86
C GLU A 606 3.99 -72.97 -19.18
N LEU A 607 4.86 -72.77 -18.18
CA LEU A 607 6.31 -72.73 -18.38
C LEU A 607 6.88 -74.09 -18.81
N ILE A 608 6.39 -75.20 -18.22
CA ILE A 608 6.79 -76.56 -18.60
C ILE A 608 6.37 -76.87 -20.04
N LYS A 609 5.16 -76.50 -20.46
CA LYS A 609 4.69 -76.65 -21.85
C LYS A 609 5.57 -75.89 -22.84
N ALA A 610 6.11 -74.73 -22.43
CA ALA A 610 7.03 -73.92 -23.21
C ALA A 610 8.51 -74.35 -23.08
N LEU A 611 8.81 -75.48 -22.43
CA LEU A 611 10.17 -76.01 -22.19
C LEU A 611 11.08 -75.12 -21.34
N ILE A 612 10.52 -74.21 -20.53
CA ILE A 612 11.29 -73.35 -19.61
C ILE A 612 11.34 -74.02 -18.23
N PRO A 613 12.53 -74.37 -17.70
CA PRO A 613 12.65 -74.99 -16.38
C PRO A 613 12.39 -73.97 -15.27
N VAL A 614 11.65 -74.41 -14.26
CA VAL A 614 11.51 -73.72 -12.97
C VAL A 614 12.40 -74.45 -11.97
N ILE A 615 13.43 -73.77 -11.45
CA ILE A 615 14.44 -74.36 -10.58
C ILE A 615 14.40 -73.67 -9.21
N ASP A 616 14.48 -74.44 -8.14
CA ASP A 616 14.60 -73.89 -6.78
C ASP A 616 16.02 -73.32 -6.59
N ALA A 617 16.13 -72.10 -6.07
CA ALA A 617 17.40 -71.44 -5.78
C ALA A 617 18.34 -72.29 -4.91
N LYS A 618 17.82 -73.17 -4.05
CA LYS A 618 18.62 -74.11 -3.23
C LYS A 618 19.38 -75.15 -4.06
N GLN A 619 18.92 -75.45 -5.27
CA GLN A 619 19.50 -76.50 -6.11
C GLN A 619 20.66 -76.01 -6.98
N VAL A 620 20.88 -74.71 -7.07
CA VAL A 620 21.83 -74.10 -8.01
C VAL A 620 22.92 -73.23 -7.36
N ASP A 621 23.01 -73.26 -6.02
CA ASP A 621 23.95 -72.49 -5.19
C ASP A 621 24.01 -71.00 -5.60
N LEU A 622 22.95 -70.26 -5.24
CA LEU A 622 22.85 -68.84 -5.51
C LEU A 622 23.82 -68.02 -4.65
N GLN A 623 24.70 -67.24 -5.27
CA GLN A 623 25.57 -66.26 -4.60
C GLN A 623 25.07 -64.85 -4.89
N ARG A 624 24.79 -64.06 -3.85
CA ARG A 624 24.38 -62.65 -3.98
C ARG A 624 25.59 -61.74 -3.71
N VAL A 625 25.87 -60.82 -4.63
CA VAL A 625 26.86 -59.76 -4.44
C VAL A 625 26.20 -58.44 -4.81
N ASP A 626 25.90 -57.62 -3.80
CA ASP A 626 25.16 -56.36 -3.90
C ASP A 626 23.83 -56.52 -4.68
N GLU A 627 23.68 -55.87 -5.82
CA GLU A 627 22.48 -55.88 -6.67
C GLU A 627 22.45 -57.07 -7.66
N PHE A 628 23.47 -57.93 -7.64
CA PHE A 628 23.64 -59.01 -8.62
C PHE A 628 23.54 -60.38 -7.95
N ALA A 629 22.86 -61.30 -8.62
CA ALA A 629 22.82 -62.71 -8.24
C ALA A 629 23.61 -63.55 -9.27
N PHE A 630 24.36 -64.52 -8.78
CA PHE A 630 25.17 -65.44 -9.58
C PHE A 630 24.81 -66.88 -9.27
N ILE A 631 24.87 -67.72 -10.30
CA ILE A 631 24.61 -69.16 -10.21
C ILE A 631 25.79 -69.93 -10.77
N ASN A 632 26.12 -71.07 -10.16
CA ASN A 632 27.17 -71.95 -10.67
C ASN A 632 26.74 -72.62 -11.99
N ARG A 633 27.54 -72.44 -13.05
CA ARG A 633 27.22 -72.93 -14.40
C ARG A 633 27.06 -74.45 -14.45
N GLY A 634 27.92 -75.21 -13.78
CA GLY A 634 27.90 -76.68 -13.82
C GLY A 634 26.64 -77.26 -13.15
N LYS A 635 26.24 -76.72 -12.00
CA LYS A 635 25.01 -77.14 -11.32
C LYS A 635 23.75 -76.74 -12.09
N PHE A 636 23.75 -75.56 -12.69
CA PHE A 636 22.65 -75.10 -13.53
C PHE A 636 22.46 -75.98 -14.78
N GLU A 637 23.54 -76.28 -15.50
CA GLU A 637 23.48 -77.13 -16.70
C GLU A 637 23.04 -78.56 -16.36
N TYR A 638 23.44 -79.09 -15.20
CA TYR A 638 22.95 -80.39 -14.70
C TYR A 638 21.44 -80.39 -14.46
N GLN A 639 20.90 -79.37 -13.76
CA GLN A 639 19.47 -79.26 -13.51
C GLN A 639 18.66 -79.08 -14.81
N LEU A 640 19.18 -78.28 -15.74
CA LEU A 640 18.58 -78.10 -17.06
C LEU A 640 18.52 -79.42 -17.84
N GLN A 641 19.59 -80.21 -17.86
CA GLN A 641 19.60 -81.52 -18.53
C GLN A 641 18.65 -82.53 -17.87
N THR A 642 18.56 -82.50 -16.53
CA THR A 642 17.69 -83.38 -15.77
C THR A 642 16.22 -83.06 -16.06
N PHE A 643 15.87 -81.77 -16.11
CA PHE A 643 14.54 -81.29 -16.49
C PHE A 643 14.15 -81.69 -17.92
N ILE A 644 15.05 -81.53 -18.90
CA ILE A 644 14.77 -81.92 -20.29
C ILE A 644 14.50 -83.44 -20.37
N LYS A 645 15.21 -84.26 -19.60
CA LYS A 645 14.98 -85.72 -19.55
C LYS A 645 13.64 -86.07 -18.91
N THR A 646 13.22 -85.39 -17.85
CA THR A 646 11.93 -85.65 -17.18
C THR A 646 10.75 -85.23 -18.05
N VAL A 647 10.82 -84.05 -18.67
CA VAL A 647 9.75 -83.56 -19.58
C VAL A 647 9.60 -84.48 -20.80
N ARG A 648 10.70 -84.99 -21.37
CA ARG A 648 10.64 -85.98 -22.48
C ARG A 648 9.97 -87.28 -22.06
N LYS A 649 10.25 -87.79 -20.86
CA LYS A 649 9.59 -89.00 -20.32
C LYS A 649 8.10 -88.77 -20.07
N GLN A 650 7.73 -87.62 -19.51
CA GLN A 650 6.33 -87.26 -19.27
C GLN A 650 5.55 -87.05 -20.58
N ALA A 651 6.18 -86.51 -21.62
CA ALA A 651 5.59 -86.39 -22.94
C ALA A 651 5.35 -87.76 -23.61
N GLN A 652 6.28 -88.71 -23.45
CA GLN A 652 6.08 -90.10 -23.90
C GLN A 652 4.91 -90.77 -23.17
N GLN A 653 4.85 -90.66 -21.84
CA GLN A 653 3.77 -91.26 -21.04
C GLN A 653 2.40 -90.65 -21.35
N LYS A 654 2.28 -89.32 -21.48
CA LYS A 654 1.02 -88.68 -21.89
C LYS A 654 0.60 -89.04 -23.32
N GLY A 655 1.55 -89.25 -24.23
CA GLY A 655 1.26 -89.73 -25.57
C GLY A 655 0.72 -91.17 -25.59
N GLU A 656 1.27 -92.04 -24.75
CA GLU A 656 0.78 -93.41 -24.54
C GLU A 656 -0.61 -93.41 -23.87
N GLU A 657 -0.83 -92.59 -22.84
CA GLU A 657 -2.14 -92.45 -22.17
C GLU A 657 -3.21 -91.88 -23.12
N GLN A 658 -2.88 -90.91 -23.97
CA GLN A 658 -3.82 -90.37 -24.97
C GLN A 658 -4.17 -91.40 -26.05
N LEU A 659 -3.23 -92.27 -26.45
CA LEU A 659 -3.51 -93.39 -27.35
C LEU A 659 -4.42 -94.42 -26.68
N VAL A 660 -4.20 -94.73 -25.40
CA VAL A 660 -5.07 -95.62 -24.62
C VAL A 660 -6.48 -95.03 -24.46
N GLU A 661 -6.59 -93.73 -24.17
CA GLU A 661 -7.88 -93.04 -24.04
C GLU A 661 -8.63 -92.95 -25.38
N LEU A 662 -7.92 -92.81 -26.50
CA LEU A 662 -8.48 -92.87 -27.85
C LEU A 662 -8.98 -94.29 -28.19
N ILE A 663 -8.24 -95.33 -27.81
CA ILE A 663 -8.63 -96.74 -27.95
C ILE A 663 -9.83 -97.06 -27.05
N GLU A 664 -9.89 -96.53 -25.83
CA GLU A 664 -11.04 -96.67 -24.95
C GLU A 664 -12.29 -95.95 -25.48
N ARG A 665 -12.14 -94.76 -26.08
CA ARG A 665 -13.25 -94.10 -26.79
C ARG A 665 -13.73 -94.93 -27.97
N TYR A 666 -12.80 -95.49 -28.77
CA TYR A 666 -13.14 -96.40 -29.86
C TYR A 666 -13.84 -97.68 -29.37
N ARG A 667 -13.43 -98.25 -28.23
CA ARG A 667 -14.12 -99.41 -27.62
C ARG A 667 -15.53 -99.07 -27.14
N ARG A 668 -15.74 -97.90 -26.53
CA ARG A 668 -17.07 -97.43 -26.08
C ARG A 668 -18.00 -97.08 -27.24
N GLU A 669 -17.47 -96.79 -28.42
CA GLU A 669 -18.24 -96.61 -29.66
C GLU A 669 -18.59 -97.92 -30.38
N ILE A 670 -17.93 -99.04 -30.04
CA ILE A 670 -18.22 -100.38 -30.59
C ILE A 670 -19.20 -101.17 -29.69
N GLU A 671 -19.33 -100.80 -28.41
CA GLU A 671 -20.30 -101.39 -27.47
C GLU A 671 -21.63 -100.60 -27.34
N ARG A 672 -21.87 -99.63 -28.23
CA ARG A 672 -23.18 -98.99 -28.48
C ARG A 672 -23.63 -99.31 -29.90
#